data_AF-A0A6A8MDJ3-F1
#
_entry.id   AF-A0A6A8MDJ3-F1
#
_cell.length_a   1.000
_cell.length_b   1.000
_cell.length_c   1.000
_cell.angle_alpha   90.00
_cell.angle_beta   90.00
_cell.angle_gamma   90.00
#
_symmetry.space_group_name_H-M   'P 1'
#
loop_
_entity.id
_entity.type
_entity.pdbx_description
1 polymer ?
#
loop_
_entity_poly.entity_id
_entity_poly.type
_entity_poly.pdbx_seq_one_letter_code
_entity_poly.pdbx_strand_id
1 'polypeptide(L)'
;MGKTAEKPEFAWLSDPEVFAVNTLPAHSDHQYFLNEAEAERGHSSLKQSLNGAWRLVWSKSPELRSRRFYQMGFDESGMDTVEVPSNLEVLGYGQPQYVNIQYPWDGSEETGLKTPLRDNPVAGYVKHFTLDKGLSGKRVILSFQGVATAMYVWLNGTFVGYSEDSFTPSEFDVTDCLQEGDNKLAVEVFKYSSASYLEDQDFWRLSGIFRDVDLYAIPLAHIQDLQVASTLENDYREGKLTVQYQAAGQADQVLLRLYDLDGQVYDSQANGFAATGTFVMDHLPVKAWSSEQPILYKAELVLEDSGRVLEVVPLKLGFRTFEIKNRLMLLNGKRIVFKGINRHEFDCRRGRAVTEEDMLWDINFLKQHNINAVRTSHYPNQSRWYELCDQYGIYLIDEVNLESHGSWNKLTKVEPSWNVPGSKPEWLANVMFRANNMFQRDKNHPAILIWSLGNESYAGDDLAKMGEFFKKNDPGRVVHYEGVTWNRDYDFITEVESRMYAKPKEIEEYLTANPPKPFISCEYAHAMGNSTGGLQLYTALEKYPQYQGGFIWDYIDQGLLTKNSQGQEYLAYGGDFDDRPNDGEFCGNGIVFADRTPSPKARTVKELYSSLKMTINAKGITIKNDNLFVDTSGYDFVLTLLCDGRPAAEYHYNLNIVAQDKQNLPLPKAPELTGELVWHLDARLKEDQPWASSGFVVASAEYLVPETHAKKQASAELPDFRIINGDFNLGVWANGVKALFSKDKGGLISLKYADRELIKQKPRLTFWRALTDNDRGAGYGFDKAMWENAGKFAKQTDFKLELTETGARISYDFLLPVGKDLQVKVAYTVDRTGTIGVKAVFPGAAGLPGLPEFGLELALPHDFNHFAYYGKGPEENYLDRQAGSFLGIWTSSAAENVARYLRPQETGNREGLRKLAIYDQQGSGVVFSSAAKPFSGSVLPYSTAQLEAADHWFDLPDSEYTWVKLLAAQMGVGGDDSWGAPVHDEYLLPSSKSYELNFTISPFSHQLA
;
A
#
# COMPACT_ATOMS: atom_id res chain seq x y z
N MET A 1 -0.63 22.14 28.45
CA MET A 1 -1.72 23.01 28.95
C MET A 1 -2.94 22.14 29.19
N GLY A 2 -2.97 21.39 30.29
CA GLY A 2 -4.14 20.58 30.66
C GLY A 2 -5.03 21.34 31.63
N LYS A 3 -6.35 21.18 31.51
CA LYS A 3 -7.28 21.61 32.55
C LYS A 3 -7.12 20.66 33.75
N THR A 4 -7.41 21.13 34.97
CA THR A 4 -7.47 20.27 36.15
C THR A 4 -8.89 20.26 36.72
N ALA A 5 -9.36 19.09 37.16
CA ALA A 5 -10.70 18.95 37.74
C ALA A 5 -10.80 17.71 38.62
N GLU A 6 -11.56 17.81 39.71
CA GLU A 6 -11.87 16.67 40.61
C GLU A 6 -13.12 15.89 40.17
N LYS A 7 -13.93 16.45 39.27
CA LYS A 7 -15.20 15.87 38.82
C LYS A 7 -15.32 15.98 37.30
N PRO A 8 -15.89 14.96 36.64
CA PRO A 8 -16.11 14.98 35.20
C PRO A 8 -17.24 15.95 34.84
N GLU A 9 -17.08 16.71 33.75
CA GLU A 9 -18.17 17.49 33.16
C GLU A 9 -18.45 17.01 31.74
N PHE A 10 -19.70 16.63 31.46
CA PHE A 10 -20.09 16.14 30.15
C PHE A 10 -19.95 17.17 29.01
N ALA A 11 -19.90 18.47 29.37
CA ALA A 11 -19.76 19.56 28.40
C ALA A 11 -18.39 19.56 27.69
N TRP A 12 -17.35 18.95 28.28
CA TRP A 12 -16.02 18.88 27.66
C TRP A 12 -16.04 18.13 26.34
N LEU A 13 -16.94 17.15 26.19
CA LEU A 13 -17.06 16.35 24.97
C LEU A 13 -17.27 17.20 23.71
N SER A 14 -17.88 18.38 23.85
CA SER A 14 -18.22 19.30 22.75
C SER A 14 -17.43 20.62 22.78
N ASP A 15 -16.45 20.75 23.68
CA ASP A 15 -15.68 21.97 23.87
C ASP A 15 -14.26 21.79 23.33
N PRO A 16 -13.93 22.37 22.15
CA PRO A 16 -12.61 22.18 21.53
C PRO A 16 -11.46 22.77 22.36
N GLU A 17 -11.76 23.62 23.36
CA GLU A 17 -10.76 24.15 24.30
C GLU A 17 -10.45 23.17 25.45
N VAL A 18 -11.24 22.11 25.63
CA VAL A 18 -11.06 21.09 26.68
C VAL A 18 -10.86 19.71 26.07
N PHE A 19 -9.63 19.43 25.66
CA PHE A 19 -9.19 18.15 25.08
C PHE A 19 -8.38 17.29 26.05
N ALA A 20 -7.95 17.82 27.19
CA ALA A 20 -7.16 17.09 28.17
C ALA A 20 -7.38 17.62 29.59
N VAL A 21 -7.75 16.72 30.52
CA VAL A 21 -7.99 17.02 31.93
C VAL A 21 -7.18 16.07 32.81
N ASN A 22 -6.34 16.62 33.69
CA ASN A 22 -5.43 15.90 34.58
C ASN A 22 -4.40 14.99 33.86
N THR A 23 -4.19 15.16 32.56
CA THR A 23 -3.14 14.43 31.84
C THR A 23 -1.74 14.94 32.22
N LEU A 24 -0.78 14.04 32.23
CA LEU A 24 0.63 14.40 32.39
C LEU A 24 1.18 15.03 31.10
N PRO A 25 2.23 15.88 31.20
CA PRO A 25 2.93 16.37 30.02
C PRO A 25 3.53 15.22 29.20
N ALA A 26 3.41 15.29 27.88
CA ALA A 26 4.04 14.33 26.98
C ALA A 26 5.58 14.35 27.11
N HIS A 27 6.18 13.18 26.99
CA HIS A 27 7.61 12.94 27.05
C HIS A 27 8.03 11.93 25.97
N SER A 28 9.33 11.74 25.79
CA SER A 28 9.89 10.71 24.90
C SER A 28 9.52 9.31 25.33
N ASP A 29 9.35 8.42 24.37
CA ASP A 29 8.97 7.01 24.56
C ASP A 29 10.11 6.10 25.04
N HIS A 30 11.17 6.69 25.59
CA HIS A 30 12.33 5.94 26.04
C HIS A 30 11.95 4.95 27.14
N GLN A 31 12.54 3.75 27.06
CA GLN A 31 12.36 2.75 28.09
C GLN A 31 13.31 2.99 29.26
N TYR A 32 12.92 2.55 30.45
CA TYR A 32 13.74 2.64 31.66
C TYR A 32 13.58 1.40 32.55
N PHE A 33 14.66 1.07 33.26
CA PHE A 33 14.80 -0.16 34.03
C PHE A 33 15.45 0.12 35.39
N LEU A 34 15.19 -0.71 36.41
CA LEU A 34 15.76 -0.48 37.75
C LEU A 34 17.26 -0.80 37.85
N ASN A 35 17.78 -1.60 36.93
CA ASN A 35 19.16 -2.07 36.91
C ASN A 35 19.51 -2.64 35.54
N GLU A 36 20.81 -2.91 35.33
CA GLU A 36 21.34 -3.41 34.07
C GLU A 36 20.80 -4.78 33.68
N ALA A 37 20.49 -5.65 34.64
CA ALA A 37 19.99 -7.00 34.34
C ALA A 37 18.55 -6.98 33.79
N GLU A 38 17.73 -6.02 34.21
CA GLU A 38 16.41 -5.79 33.61
C GLU A 38 16.54 -5.20 32.21
N ALA A 39 17.43 -4.22 32.03
CA ALA A 39 17.68 -3.60 30.73
C ALA A 39 18.20 -4.61 29.69
N GLU A 40 19.11 -5.51 30.08
CA GLU A 40 19.63 -6.59 29.21
C GLU A 40 18.54 -7.58 28.78
N ARG A 41 17.55 -7.84 29.66
CA ARG A 41 16.41 -8.71 29.35
C ARG A 41 15.30 -8.00 28.56
N GLY A 42 15.32 -6.67 28.51
CA GLY A 42 14.24 -5.86 27.92
C GLY A 42 12.90 -5.97 28.66
N HIS A 43 12.94 -6.31 29.96
CA HIS A 43 11.73 -6.47 30.77
C HIS A 43 11.86 -5.70 32.09
N SER A 44 11.06 -4.63 32.22
CA SER A 44 11.05 -3.76 33.40
C SER A 44 10.09 -4.27 34.46
N SER A 45 10.56 -4.43 35.70
CA SER A 45 9.68 -4.78 36.82
C SER A 45 8.82 -3.60 37.29
N LEU A 46 9.01 -2.42 36.69
CA LEU A 46 8.24 -1.21 36.93
C LEU A 46 7.04 -1.06 35.99
N LYS A 47 6.81 -2.00 35.07
CA LYS A 47 5.70 -1.97 34.11
C LYS A 47 4.77 -3.16 34.32
N GLN A 48 3.47 -2.90 34.31
CA GLN A 48 2.41 -3.91 34.40
C GLN A 48 1.38 -3.65 33.30
N SER A 49 1.18 -4.63 32.40
CA SER A 49 0.14 -4.51 31.37
C SER A 49 -1.25 -4.76 31.94
N LEU A 50 -2.23 -3.98 31.48
CA LEU A 50 -3.65 -4.15 31.77
C LEU A 50 -4.43 -4.72 30.57
N ASN A 51 -3.75 -5.11 29.49
CA ASN A 51 -4.34 -5.78 28.33
C ASN A 51 -5.06 -7.10 28.72
N GLY A 52 -5.79 -7.65 27.75
CA GLY A 52 -6.57 -8.88 27.88
C GLY A 52 -8.06 -8.60 28.12
N ALA A 53 -8.72 -9.47 28.89
CA ALA A 53 -10.16 -9.36 29.15
C ALA A 53 -10.54 -8.15 30.03
N TRP A 54 -11.55 -7.40 29.58
CA TRP A 54 -12.23 -6.30 30.28
C TRP A 54 -13.74 -6.51 30.22
N ARG A 55 -14.47 -6.01 31.24
CA ARG A 55 -15.94 -5.97 31.22
C ARG A 55 -16.41 -4.78 30.38
N LEU A 56 -17.52 -4.94 29.65
CA LEU A 56 -18.08 -3.92 28.77
C LEU A 56 -19.58 -3.73 29.01
N VAL A 57 -20.00 -2.46 29.08
CA VAL A 57 -21.39 -2.06 28.87
C VAL A 57 -21.44 -1.08 27.72
N TRP A 58 -22.16 -1.43 26.65
CA TRP A 58 -22.29 -0.59 25.46
C TRP A 58 -23.67 0.09 25.40
N SER A 59 -23.73 1.31 24.89
CA SER A 59 -24.97 2.08 24.75
C SER A 59 -24.97 2.84 23.42
N LYS A 60 -26.13 2.89 22.76
CA LYS A 60 -26.27 3.50 21.43
C LYS A 60 -26.04 5.02 21.43
N SER A 61 -26.31 5.70 22.54
CA SER A 61 -26.16 7.15 22.65
C SER A 61 -25.77 7.59 24.06
N PRO A 62 -25.28 8.83 24.25
CA PRO A 62 -24.91 9.34 25.56
C PRO A 62 -26.07 9.42 26.54
N GLU A 63 -27.31 9.57 26.06
CA GLU A 63 -28.50 9.62 26.93
C GLU A 63 -28.75 8.27 27.62
N LEU A 64 -28.50 7.18 26.91
CA LEU A 64 -28.77 5.80 27.37
C LEU A 64 -27.63 5.20 28.20
N ARG A 65 -26.48 5.87 28.29
CA ARG A 65 -25.28 5.33 28.92
C ARG A 65 -25.46 5.02 30.41
N SER A 66 -24.76 3.99 30.88
CA SER A 66 -24.70 3.68 32.31
C SER A 66 -23.90 4.73 33.06
N ARG A 67 -24.54 5.61 33.83
CA ARG A 67 -23.84 6.69 34.57
C ARG A 67 -23.22 6.26 35.90
N ARG A 68 -23.24 4.96 36.23
CA ARG A 68 -22.83 4.46 37.56
C ARG A 68 -21.83 3.30 37.51
N PHE A 69 -21.45 2.82 36.32
CA PHE A 69 -20.60 1.64 36.17
C PHE A 69 -19.24 1.76 36.88
N TYR A 70 -18.71 3.00 36.99
CA TYR A 70 -17.46 3.31 37.67
C TYR A 70 -17.51 3.17 39.20
N GLN A 71 -18.69 3.07 39.81
CA GLN A 71 -18.84 2.99 41.27
C GLN A 71 -18.42 1.61 41.79
N MET A 72 -17.79 1.56 42.97
CA MET A 72 -17.27 0.30 43.57
C MET A 72 -18.34 -0.77 43.79
N GLY A 73 -19.57 -0.37 44.14
CA GLY A 73 -20.68 -1.30 44.40
C GLY A 73 -21.60 -1.57 43.22
N PHE A 74 -21.20 -1.19 41.99
CA PHE A 74 -22.00 -1.45 40.80
C PHE A 74 -22.04 -2.95 40.48
N ASP A 75 -23.20 -3.47 40.08
CA ASP A 75 -23.36 -4.87 39.68
C ASP A 75 -22.93 -5.06 38.22
N GLU A 76 -21.83 -5.78 38.04
CA GLU A 76 -21.19 -6.03 36.74
C GLU A 76 -21.63 -7.36 36.11
N SER A 77 -22.52 -8.12 36.75
CA SER A 77 -22.93 -9.45 36.29
C SER A 77 -23.62 -9.43 34.92
N GLY A 78 -24.20 -8.30 34.53
CA GLY A 78 -24.80 -8.07 33.22
C GLY A 78 -23.88 -7.44 32.17
N MET A 79 -22.59 -7.26 32.46
CA MET A 79 -21.62 -6.72 31.51
C MET A 79 -21.00 -7.85 30.68
N ASP A 80 -20.82 -7.58 29.39
CA ASP A 80 -20.10 -8.46 28.47
C ASP A 80 -18.61 -8.47 28.80
N THR A 81 -17.85 -9.37 28.16
CA THR A 81 -16.38 -9.40 28.25
C THR A 81 -15.78 -9.22 26.86
N VAL A 82 -14.83 -8.31 26.72
CA VAL A 82 -14.09 -8.03 25.48
C VAL A 82 -12.59 -8.04 25.72
N GLU A 83 -11.81 -8.35 24.69
CA GLU A 83 -10.35 -8.22 24.72
C GLU A 83 -9.94 -6.77 24.45
N VAL A 84 -8.96 -6.27 25.19
CA VAL A 84 -8.31 -4.97 25.00
C VAL A 84 -6.82 -5.22 24.75
N PRO A 85 -6.22 -4.65 23.69
CA PRO A 85 -6.80 -3.69 22.75
C PRO A 85 -7.75 -4.29 21.70
N SER A 86 -8.78 -3.54 21.31
CA SER A 86 -9.66 -3.85 20.17
C SER A 86 -10.47 -2.63 19.71
N ASN A 87 -10.94 -2.67 18.46
CA ASN A 87 -12.06 -1.83 18.03
C ASN A 87 -13.39 -2.52 18.33
N LEU A 88 -14.36 -1.77 18.84
CA LEU A 88 -15.66 -2.29 19.27
C LEU A 88 -16.49 -2.85 18.11
N GLU A 89 -16.43 -2.18 16.97
CA GLU A 89 -17.26 -2.52 15.82
C GLU A 89 -16.87 -3.87 15.20
N VAL A 90 -15.59 -4.26 15.22
CA VAL A 90 -15.15 -5.59 14.75
C VAL A 90 -15.53 -6.71 15.72
N LEU A 91 -15.89 -6.38 16.97
CA LEU A 91 -16.45 -7.29 17.96
C LEU A 91 -17.98 -7.37 17.92
N GLY A 92 -18.62 -6.61 17.03
CA GLY A 92 -20.08 -6.59 16.86
C GLY A 92 -20.81 -5.53 17.71
N TYR A 93 -20.10 -4.60 18.34
CA TYR A 93 -20.72 -3.49 19.08
C TYR A 93 -20.78 -2.22 18.21
N GLY A 94 -21.98 -1.77 17.89
CA GLY A 94 -22.18 -0.69 16.94
C GLY A 94 -21.98 -1.15 15.49
N GLN A 95 -21.74 -0.19 14.59
CA GLN A 95 -21.53 -0.44 13.17
C GLN A 95 -20.24 0.26 12.72
N PRO A 96 -19.34 -0.45 11.99
CA PRO A 96 -18.28 0.22 11.23
C PRO A 96 -18.92 1.18 10.23
N GLN A 97 -18.31 2.34 10.03
CA GLN A 97 -18.76 3.29 9.00
C GLN A 97 -17.53 3.76 8.22
N TYR A 98 -17.58 3.67 6.90
CA TYR A 98 -16.51 4.16 6.04
C TYR A 98 -16.99 5.39 5.28
N VAL A 99 -16.34 6.52 5.53
CA VAL A 99 -16.57 7.78 4.83
C VAL A 99 -15.23 8.45 4.55
N ASN A 100 -15.13 9.05 3.36
CA ASN A 100 -13.95 9.77 2.89
C ASN A 100 -13.97 11.20 3.43
N ILE A 101 -14.60 12.14 2.70
CA ILE A 101 -14.57 13.59 3.00
C ILE A 101 -15.64 14.02 4.02
N GLN A 102 -16.80 13.37 3.98
CA GLN A 102 -17.96 13.81 4.75
C GLN A 102 -17.86 13.34 6.20
N TYR A 103 -18.22 14.22 7.14
CA TYR A 103 -18.33 13.81 8.53
C TYR A 103 -19.43 12.73 8.69
N PRO A 104 -19.26 11.76 9.61
CA PRO A 104 -20.14 10.59 9.73
C PRO A 104 -21.62 10.89 9.97
N TRP A 105 -21.92 12.07 10.51
CA TRP A 105 -23.26 12.55 10.83
C TRP A 105 -23.86 13.47 9.75
N ASP A 106 -23.23 13.64 8.59
CA ASP A 106 -23.75 14.51 7.52
C ASP A 106 -25.18 14.13 7.11
N GLY A 107 -26.02 15.16 6.94
CA GLY A 107 -27.45 15.02 6.67
C GLY A 107 -28.31 14.45 7.83
N SER A 108 -27.71 13.95 8.91
CA SER A 108 -28.42 13.30 10.02
C SER A 108 -28.58 14.20 11.26
N GLU A 109 -27.59 15.04 11.56
CA GLU A 109 -27.56 15.94 12.71
C GLU A 109 -26.82 17.24 12.36
N GLU A 110 -27.45 18.40 12.59
CA GLU A 110 -26.80 19.71 12.48
C GLU A 110 -26.18 20.07 13.84
N THR A 111 -24.86 20.02 13.91
CA THR A 111 -24.12 20.11 15.16
C THR A 111 -23.61 21.52 15.49
N GLY A 112 -23.38 22.36 14.47
CA GLY A 112 -22.75 23.67 14.63
C GLY A 112 -21.36 23.61 15.27
N LEU A 113 -20.50 22.68 14.81
CA LEU A 113 -19.18 22.38 15.36
C LEU A 113 -19.17 21.82 16.79
N LYS A 114 -20.30 21.28 17.26
CA LYS A 114 -20.40 20.52 18.51
C LYS A 114 -20.38 19.02 18.23
N THR A 115 -20.28 18.21 19.28
CA THR A 115 -20.38 16.76 19.15
C THR A 115 -21.80 16.36 18.72
N PRO A 116 -21.97 15.40 17.79
CA PRO A 116 -23.26 14.76 17.61
C PRO A 116 -23.66 14.00 18.88
N LEU A 117 -24.91 14.15 19.32
CA LEU A 117 -25.41 13.50 20.55
C LEU A 117 -26.45 12.42 20.26
N ARG A 118 -27.07 12.42 19.07
CA ARG A 118 -28.16 11.50 18.77
C ARG A 118 -27.67 10.06 18.58
N ASP A 119 -26.70 9.87 17.69
CA ASP A 119 -26.12 8.58 17.32
C ASP A 119 -24.62 8.58 17.64
N ASN A 120 -24.29 8.77 18.92
CA ASN A 120 -22.93 8.74 19.45
C ASN A 120 -22.76 7.59 20.45
N PRO A 121 -22.38 6.39 19.99
CA PRO A 121 -22.16 5.23 20.84
C PRO A 121 -21.20 5.50 21.99
N VAL A 122 -21.51 4.90 23.15
CA VAL A 122 -20.72 5.01 24.38
C VAL A 122 -20.45 3.63 24.95
N ALA A 123 -19.20 3.40 25.35
CA ALA A 123 -18.75 2.16 25.95
C ALA A 123 -18.17 2.41 27.34
N GLY A 124 -18.75 1.78 28.37
CA GLY A 124 -18.21 1.72 29.71
C GLY A 124 -17.40 0.43 29.90
N TYR A 125 -16.08 0.57 30.05
CA TYR A 125 -15.15 -0.53 30.30
C TYR A 125 -14.83 -0.65 31.78
N VAL A 126 -14.68 -1.88 32.31
CA VAL A 126 -14.19 -2.13 33.67
C VAL A 126 -13.10 -3.19 33.67
N LYS A 127 -11.98 -2.89 34.34
CA LYS A 127 -10.91 -3.83 34.65
C LYS A 127 -10.69 -3.91 36.15
N HIS A 128 -10.72 -5.13 36.66
CA HIS A 128 -10.21 -5.45 37.98
C HIS A 128 -8.75 -5.90 37.86
N PHE A 129 -7.88 -5.38 38.72
CA PHE A 129 -6.48 -5.77 38.76
C PHE A 129 -5.91 -5.69 40.18
N THR A 130 -4.88 -6.46 40.46
CA THR A 130 -4.04 -6.28 41.64
C THR A 130 -2.74 -5.64 41.20
N LEU A 131 -2.27 -4.63 41.93
CA LEU A 131 -1.02 -3.95 41.63
C LEU A 131 0.16 -4.90 41.82
N ASP A 132 1.04 -4.98 40.81
CA ASP A 132 2.25 -5.78 40.89
C ASP A 132 3.20 -5.25 41.97
N LYS A 133 3.91 -6.17 42.62
CA LYS A 133 4.81 -5.84 43.74
C LYS A 133 5.88 -4.80 43.38
N GLY A 134 6.31 -4.76 42.12
CA GLY A 134 7.29 -3.80 41.63
C GLY A 134 6.78 -2.36 41.65
N LEU A 135 5.47 -2.15 41.55
CA LEU A 135 4.83 -0.82 41.51
C LEU A 135 4.38 -0.35 42.91
N SER A 136 4.19 -1.28 43.85
CA SER A 136 3.70 -0.98 45.21
C SER A 136 4.56 0.05 45.94
N GLY A 137 3.91 1.08 46.50
CA GLY A 137 4.57 2.14 47.29
C GLY A 137 5.40 3.13 46.46
N LYS A 138 5.25 3.12 45.14
CA LYS A 138 5.87 4.08 44.21
C LYS A 138 4.81 5.02 43.66
N ARG A 139 5.26 6.07 42.97
CA ARG A 139 4.39 6.88 42.12
C ARG A 139 4.01 6.05 40.89
N VAL A 140 2.73 5.85 40.64
CA VAL A 140 2.21 4.98 39.58
C VAL A 140 1.42 5.81 38.57
N ILE A 141 1.75 5.62 37.30
CA ILE A 141 1.09 6.25 36.16
C ILE A 141 0.26 5.20 35.41
N LEU A 142 -0.96 5.59 35.04
CA LEU A 142 -1.81 4.85 34.12
C LEU A 142 -1.68 5.45 32.72
N SER A 143 -1.34 4.63 31.74
CA SER A 143 -1.09 5.05 30.36
C SER A 143 -1.98 4.28 29.39
N PHE A 144 -2.75 5.02 28.60
CA PHE A 144 -3.51 4.50 27.46
C PHE A 144 -2.79 4.89 26.18
N GLN A 145 -2.33 3.92 25.39
CA GLN A 145 -1.52 4.16 24.19
C GLN A 145 -2.36 4.59 22.97
N GLY A 146 -3.69 4.45 23.02
CA GLY A 146 -4.61 4.89 21.97
C GLY A 146 -6.06 4.50 22.27
N VAL A 147 -6.95 5.48 22.30
CA VAL A 147 -8.38 5.33 22.58
C VAL A 147 -9.18 6.21 21.63
N ALA A 148 -10.04 5.59 20.82
CA ALA A 148 -10.85 6.30 19.85
C ALA A 148 -12.30 6.50 20.38
N THR A 149 -12.82 7.72 20.52
CA THR A 149 -12.21 9.03 20.20
C THR A 149 -12.01 9.93 21.41
N ALA A 150 -12.82 9.79 22.46
CA ALA A 150 -12.61 10.50 23.72
C ALA A 150 -12.91 9.58 24.91
N MET A 151 -12.22 9.80 26.03
CA MET A 151 -12.39 8.97 27.23
C MET A 151 -12.47 9.75 28.54
N TYR A 152 -13.26 9.23 29.47
CA TYR A 152 -13.26 9.60 30.88
C TYR A 152 -12.78 8.43 31.71
N VAL A 153 -11.91 8.68 32.70
CA VAL A 153 -11.24 7.63 33.46
C VAL A 153 -11.56 7.77 34.96
N TRP A 154 -11.85 6.65 35.60
CA TRP A 154 -11.99 6.54 37.05
C TRP A 154 -11.19 5.36 37.60
N LEU A 155 -10.60 5.53 38.77
CA LEU A 155 -9.96 4.46 39.53
C LEU A 155 -10.57 4.42 40.93
N ASN A 156 -11.07 3.25 41.32
CA ASN A 156 -11.73 3.01 42.61
C ASN A 156 -12.88 4.00 42.91
N GLY A 157 -13.60 4.42 41.86
CA GLY A 157 -14.70 5.38 41.94
C GLY A 157 -14.30 6.86 41.92
N THR A 158 -13.00 7.16 42.02
CA THR A 158 -12.45 8.52 41.94
C THR A 158 -12.21 8.90 40.48
N PHE A 159 -12.60 10.11 40.09
CA PHE A 159 -12.33 10.62 38.75
C PHE A 159 -10.84 10.91 38.60
N VAL A 160 -10.24 10.33 37.55
CA VAL A 160 -8.80 10.43 37.25
C VAL A 160 -8.57 11.50 36.20
N GLY A 161 -9.28 11.48 35.08
CA GLY A 161 -9.06 12.44 34.01
C GLY A 161 -9.91 12.23 32.75
N TYR A 162 -9.65 13.08 31.76
CA TYR A 162 -10.28 13.10 30.44
C TYR A 162 -9.22 13.35 29.37
N SER A 163 -9.37 12.75 28.18
CA SER A 163 -8.49 13.01 27.05
C SER A 163 -9.18 12.84 25.71
N GLU A 164 -8.71 13.64 24.74
CA GLU A 164 -8.94 13.56 23.30
C GLU A 164 -7.58 13.55 22.57
N ASP A 165 -7.55 12.98 21.36
CA ASP A 165 -6.38 12.56 20.55
C ASP A 165 -6.21 11.03 20.57
N SER A 166 -6.78 10.39 19.56
CA SER A 166 -6.88 8.94 19.49
C SER A 166 -5.54 8.22 19.34
N PHE A 167 -4.50 8.89 18.83
CA PHE A 167 -3.29 8.24 18.32
C PHE A 167 -2.00 8.57 19.08
N THR A 168 -2.08 9.38 20.15
CA THR A 168 -0.96 9.59 21.08
C THR A 168 -1.33 9.17 22.51
N PRO A 169 -0.34 8.81 23.35
CA PRO A 169 -0.63 8.32 24.70
C PRO A 169 -1.31 9.36 25.58
N SER A 170 -2.23 8.90 26.43
CA SER A 170 -2.89 9.69 27.46
C SER A 170 -2.56 9.12 28.84
N GLU A 171 -1.89 9.91 29.66
CA GLU A 171 -1.28 9.43 30.91
C GLU A 171 -1.75 10.19 32.14
N PHE A 172 -1.97 9.46 33.23
CA PHE A 172 -2.53 10.00 34.47
C PHE A 172 -1.78 9.48 35.69
N ASP A 173 -1.46 10.37 36.62
CA ASP A 173 -0.95 9.96 37.93
C ASP A 173 -2.10 9.40 38.77
N VAL A 174 -2.02 8.11 39.09
CA VAL A 174 -3.06 7.37 39.82
C VAL A 174 -2.63 6.96 41.22
N THR A 175 -1.47 7.42 41.67
CA THR A 175 -0.83 7.03 42.94
C THR A 175 -1.79 7.11 44.12
N ASP A 176 -2.47 8.25 44.27
CA ASP A 176 -3.36 8.52 45.41
C ASP A 176 -4.74 7.86 45.28
N CYS A 177 -5.03 7.25 44.12
CA CYS A 177 -6.30 6.57 43.85
C CYS A 177 -6.20 5.05 44.04
N LEU A 178 -4.99 4.49 44.14
CA LEU A 178 -4.75 3.06 44.31
C LEU A 178 -5.07 2.58 45.73
N GLN A 179 -5.51 1.33 45.84
CA GLN A 179 -5.74 0.65 47.12
C GLN A 179 -5.03 -0.71 47.16
N GLU A 180 -4.83 -1.25 48.37
CA GLU A 180 -4.26 -2.59 48.54
C GLU A 180 -5.22 -3.66 48.00
N GLY A 181 -4.66 -4.64 47.28
CA GLY A 181 -5.43 -5.75 46.71
C GLY A 181 -6.12 -5.36 45.40
N ASP A 182 -7.42 -5.63 45.32
CA ASP A 182 -8.21 -5.44 44.11
C ASP A 182 -8.48 -3.95 43.83
N ASN A 183 -8.19 -3.50 42.62
CA ASN A 183 -8.42 -2.16 42.12
C ASN A 183 -9.37 -2.22 40.94
N LYS A 184 -10.36 -1.31 40.91
CA LYS A 184 -11.33 -1.18 39.83
C LYS A 184 -11.02 0.04 38.97
N LEU A 185 -10.52 -0.21 37.77
CA LEU A 185 -10.38 0.80 36.71
C LEU A 185 -11.64 0.81 35.85
N ALA A 186 -12.23 1.99 35.64
CA ALA A 186 -13.40 2.18 34.80
C ALA A 186 -13.14 3.30 33.77
N VAL A 187 -13.52 3.06 32.51
CA VAL A 187 -13.28 3.98 31.40
C VAL A 187 -14.57 4.16 30.59
N GLU A 188 -15.04 5.39 30.40
CA GLU A 188 -16.18 5.71 29.53
C GLU A 188 -15.64 6.28 28.21
N VAL A 189 -15.79 5.54 27.11
CA VAL A 189 -15.30 5.90 25.78
C VAL A 189 -16.46 6.33 24.89
N PHE A 190 -16.31 7.46 24.21
CA PHE A 190 -17.27 8.02 23.25
C PHE A 190 -16.75 7.87 21.83
N LYS A 191 -17.62 7.43 20.91
CA LYS A 191 -17.28 7.30 19.48
C LYS A 191 -17.04 8.66 18.81
N TYR A 192 -17.76 9.70 19.22
CA TYR A 192 -17.58 11.06 18.70
C TYR A 192 -17.37 12.09 19.83
N SER A 193 -16.51 13.08 19.58
CA SER A 193 -16.27 14.26 20.42
C SER A 193 -15.90 15.49 19.59
N SER A 194 -15.45 16.60 20.18
CA SER A 194 -14.86 17.72 19.45
C SER A 194 -13.66 17.30 18.60
N ALA A 195 -12.85 16.34 19.07
CA ALA A 195 -11.74 15.80 18.31
C ALA A 195 -12.15 15.15 16.98
N SER A 196 -13.38 14.67 16.84
CA SER A 196 -13.85 14.07 15.58
C SER A 196 -13.84 15.06 14.40
N TYR A 197 -13.83 16.37 14.66
CA TYR A 197 -13.63 17.38 13.59
C TYR A 197 -12.19 17.44 13.06
N LEU A 198 -11.22 17.00 13.86
CA LEU A 198 -9.79 16.95 13.55
C LEU A 198 -9.31 15.53 13.20
N GLU A 199 -10.22 14.55 13.18
CA GLU A 199 -9.95 13.13 12.90
C GLU A 199 -10.85 12.67 11.74
N ASP A 200 -10.81 13.44 10.66
CA ASP A 200 -11.61 13.27 9.46
C ASP A 200 -10.88 12.60 8.30
N GLN A 201 -9.95 11.71 8.61
CA GLN A 201 -9.23 10.95 7.61
C GLN A 201 -10.14 10.03 6.79
N ASP A 202 -9.74 9.77 5.55
CA ASP A 202 -10.32 8.77 4.65
C ASP A 202 -10.07 7.32 5.16
N PHE A 203 -10.87 6.91 6.16
CA PHE A 203 -10.77 5.59 6.78
C PHE A 203 -12.08 5.12 7.43
N TRP A 204 -12.05 3.92 8.01
CA TRP A 204 -13.11 3.42 8.89
C TRP A 204 -13.21 4.20 10.21
N ARG A 205 -14.42 4.66 10.53
CA ARG A 205 -14.80 5.31 11.79
C ARG A 205 -15.09 4.24 12.84
N LEU A 206 -14.02 3.78 13.48
CA LEU A 206 -14.02 2.78 14.55
C LEU A 206 -13.76 3.42 15.91
N SER A 207 -14.19 2.76 16.99
CA SER A 207 -14.06 3.26 18.36
C SER A 207 -13.55 2.18 19.33
N GLY A 208 -13.17 2.58 20.54
CA GLY A 208 -12.71 1.68 21.61
C GLY A 208 -11.27 1.92 22.04
N ILE A 209 -10.81 1.12 23.00
CA ILE A 209 -9.42 1.11 23.47
C ILE A 209 -8.63 0.20 22.52
N PHE A 210 -8.03 0.79 21.49
CA PHE A 210 -7.48 0.04 20.34
C PHE A 210 -5.95 -0.12 20.35
N ARG A 211 -5.26 0.46 21.35
CA ARG A 211 -3.85 0.19 21.67
C ARG A 211 -3.70 -0.13 23.17
N ASP A 212 -2.49 -0.55 23.54
CA ASP A 212 -2.16 -1.05 24.87
C ASP A 212 -2.57 -0.13 26.02
N VAL A 213 -2.87 -0.74 27.17
CA VAL A 213 -3.07 -0.08 28.46
C VAL A 213 -2.07 -0.62 29.45
N ASP A 214 -1.29 0.27 30.07
CA ASP A 214 -0.22 -0.08 30.99
C ASP A 214 -0.28 0.74 32.27
N LEU A 215 0.17 0.14 33.36
CA LEU A 215 0.62 0.84 34.56
C LEU A 215 2.14 0.85 34.55
N TYR A 216 2.74 1.99 34.89
CA TYR A 216 4.16 2.05 35.15
C TYR A 216 4.49 2.85 36.40
N ALA A 217 5.54 2.43 37.11
CA ALA A 217 6.01 3.11 38.31
C ALA A 217 7.23 3.97 38.01
N ILE A 218 7.23 5.17 38.61
CA ILE A 218 8.37 6.09 38.57
C ILE A 218 9.33 5.72 39.72
N PRO A 219 10.61 5.46 39.43
CA PRO A 219 11.62 5.23 40.47
C PRO A 219 11.90 6.51 41.30
N LEU A 220 12.64 6.37 42.41
CA LEU A 220 12.92 7.49 43.32
C LEU A 220 13.71 8.63 42.64
N ALA A 221 14.53 8.28 41.66
CA ALA A 221 15.17 9.19 40.74
C ALA A 221 14.89 8.67 39.33
N HIS A 222 14.49 9.56 38.41
CA HIS A 222 13.94 9.18 37.12
C HIS A 222 14.25 10.21 36.05
N ILE A 223 14.67 9.78 34.88
CA ILE A 223 14.68 10.58 33.65
C ILE A 223 13.26 10.71 33.15
N GLN A 224 12.67 11.89 33.28
CA GLN A 224 11.30 12.17 32.88
C GLN A 224 11.18 12.40 31.37
N ASP A 225 12.19 13.01 30.77
CA ASP A 225 12.24 13.25 29.33
C ASP A 225 13.69 13.34 28.85
N LEU A 226 13.87 13.04 27.56
CA LEU A 226 15.16 12.95 26.90
C LEU A 226 15.05 13.49 25.48
N GLN A 227 15.99 14.35 25.08
CA GLN A 227 16.20 14.74 23.69
C GLN A 227 17.60 14.35 23.26
N VAL A 228 17.68 13.53 22.22
CA VAL A 228 18.92 12.97 21.68
C VAL A 228 19.13 13.50 20.26
N ALA A 229 20.32 14.04 20.02
CA ALA A 229 20.79 14.40 18.69
C ALA A 229 22.09 13.66 18.40
N SER A 230 22.01 12.63 17.55
CA SER A 230 23.15 11.89 16.99
C SER A 230 23.38 12.33 15.54
N THR A 231 24.15 13.39 15.35
CA THR A 231 24.41 14.00 14.04
C THR A 231 25.80 13.65 13.51
N LEU A 232 26.09 14.04 12.27
CA LEU A 232 27.42 13.95 11.68
C LEU A 232 28.03 15.34 11.49
N GLU A 233 29.33 15.45 11.70
CA GLU A 233 30.14 16.65 11.54
C GLU A 233 31.38 16.38 10.66
N ASN A 234 32.21 17.41 10.44
CA ASN A 234 33.45 17.33 9.65
C ASN A 234 33.26 16.67 8.27
N ASP A 235 32.34 17.23 7.48
CA ASP A 235 31.96 16.71 6.15
C ASP A 235 31.32 15.32 6.22
N TYR A 236 30.47 15.11 7.24
CA TYR A 236 29.69 13.90 7.51
C TYR A 236 30.53 12.65 7.83
N ARG A 237 31.74 12.82 8.40
CA ARG A 237 32.70 11.72 8.63
C ARG A 237 32.81 11.30 10.08
N GLU A 238 32.45 12.18 10.99
CA GLU A 238 32.54 11.97 12.44
C GLU A 238 31.18 12.22 13.07
N GLY A 239 30.89 11.50 14.15
CA GLY A 239 29.64 11.61 14.89
C GLY A 239 29.73 12.65 15.99
N LYS A 240 28.60 13.33 16.23
CA LYS A 240 28.37 14.17 17.39
C LYS A 240 27.13 13.68 18.12
N LEU A 241 27.29 13.35 19.40
CA LEU A 241 26.20 12.95 20.27
C LEU A 241 25.92 14.07 21.28
N THR A 242 24.71 14.61 21.24
CA THR A 242 24.18 15.50 22.28
C THR A 242 23.00 14.82 22.96
N VAL A 243 23.05 14.67 24.28
CA VAL A 243 21.95 14.12 25.08
C VAL A 243 21.53 15.14 26.11
N GLN A 244 20.30 15.64 26.00
CA GLN A 244 19.68 16.52 26.97
C GLN A 244 18.63 15.74 27.74
N TYR A 245 18.64 15.86 29.07
CA TYR A 245 17.69 15.14 29.92
C TYR A 245 17.01 16.08 30.91
N GLN A 246 15.79 15.71 31.29
CA GLN A 246 15.06 16.23 32.43
C GLN A 246 14.92 15.11 33.46
N ALA A 247 15.33 15.35 34.70
CA ALA A 247 15.32 14.36 35.76
C ALA A 247 14.52 14.86 36.97
N ALA A 248 13.87 13.93 37.67
CA ALA A 248 13.22 14.16 38.95
C ALA A 248 13.83 13.24 40.02
N GLY A 249 13.65 13.62 41.29
CA GLY A 249 14.13 12.84 42.44
C GLY A 249 15.48 13.29 42.98
N GLN A 250 16.25 12.35 43.54
CA GLN A 250 17.58 12.59 44.09
C GLN A 250 18.52 11.42 43.75
N ALA A 251 19.71 11.74 43.23
CA ALA A 251 20.82 10.82 43.03
C ALA A 251 22.14 11.59 43.23
N ASP A 252 23.28 10.90 43.23
CA ASP A 252 24.61 11.55 43.27
C ASP A 252 25.01 12.05 41.88
N GLN A 253 24.79 11.23 40.85
CA GLN A 253 25.24 11.51 39.49
C GLN A 253 24.35 10.89 38.40
N VAL A 254 24.47 11.45 37.20
CA VAL A 254 23.98 10.89 35.94
C VAL A 254 25.18 10.56 35.08
N LEU A 255 25.21 9.34 34.53
CA LEU A 255 26.27 8.84 33.67
C LEU A 255 25.73 8.62 32.26
N LEU A 256 26.48 9.01 31.24
CA LEU A 256 26.26 8.59 29.86
C LEU A 256 27.38 7.62 29.48
N ARG A 257 27.03 6.40 29.06
CA ARG A 257 27.96 5.40 28.51
C ARG A 257 27.64 5.17 27.04
N LEU A 258 28.61 5.35 26.16
CA LEU A 258 28.49 5.04 24.73
C LEU A 258 29.27 3.77 24.43
N TYR A 259 28.66 2.85 23.69
CA TYR A 259 29.24 1.57 23.33
C TYR A 259 29.64 1.55 21.85
N ASP A 260 30.71 0.83 21.52
CA ASP A 260 31.03 0.49 20.13
C ASP A 260 30.14 -0.65 19.61
N LEU A 261 30.32 -1.01 18.34
CA LEU A 261 29.54 -2.07 17.68
C LEU A 261 29.88 -3.48 18.18
N ASP A 262 31.00 -3.65 18.88
CA ASP A 262 31.40 -4.92 19.52
C ASP A 262 30.87 -5.02 20.97
N GLY A 263 30.12 -4.02 21.43
CA GLY A 263 29.49 -3.96 22.74
C GLY A 263 30.43 -3.54 23.87
N GLN A 264 31.60 -2.99 23.56
CA GLN A 264 32.51 -2.42 24.57
C GLN A 264 32.22 -0.94 24.80
N VAL A 265 32.44 -0.46 26.03
CA VAL A 265 32.32 0.97 26.33
C VAL A 265 33.40 1.72 25.57
N TYR A 266 32.97 2.55 24.63
CA TYR A 266 33.84 3.41 23.82
C TYR A 266 34.20 4.69 24.58
N ASP A 267 33.21 5.35 25.18
CA ASP A 267 33.37 6.57 25.96
C ASP A 267 32.33 6.64 27.09
N SER A 268 32.63 7.41 28.15
CA SER A 268 31.71 7.65 29.24
C SER A 268 31.90 9.04 29.84
N GLN A 269 30.80 9.73 30.13
CA GLN A 269 30.78 11.02 30.82
C GLN A 269 29.92 10.95 32.08
N ALA A 270 30.26 11.76 33.08
CA ALA A 270 29.54 11.85 34.35
C ALA A 270 29.24 13.31 34.67
N ASN A 271 27.99 13.59 35.04
CA ASN A 271 27.56 14.86 35.58
C ASN A 271 27.01 14.65 36.99
N GLY A 272 27.20 15.60 37.90
CA GLY A 272 26.45 15.60 39.16
C GLY A 272 24.95 15.68 38.89
N PHE A 273 24.14 15.09 39.77
CA PHE A 273 22.69 15.07 39.58
C PHE A 273 22.11 16.49 39.54
N ALA A 274 21.31 16.76 38.50
CA ALA A 274 20.59 18.01 38.32
C ALA A 274 19.23 17.73 37.66
N ALA A 275 18.24 18.59 37.90
CA ALA A 275 16.91 18.45 37.30
C ALA A 275 16.95 18.56 35.76
N THR A 276 17.97 19.21 35.21
CA THR A 276 18.23 19.26 33.78
C THR A 276 19.74 19.14 33.55
N GLY A 277 20.14 18.40 32.53
CA GLY A 277 21.55 18.31 32.17
C GLY A 277 21.77 17.99 30.69
N THR A 278 23.02 18.17 30.26
CA THR A 278 23.44 17.95 28.88
C THR A 278 24.77 17.22 28.86
N PHE A 279 24.88 16.20 28.01
CA PHE A 279 26.13 15.58 27.61
C PHE A 279 26.43 15.90 26.15
N VAL A 280 27.72 16.09 25.83
CA VAL A 280 28.19 16.32 24.47
C VAL A 280 29.45 15.50 24.24
N MET A 281 29.42 14.65 23.23
CA MET A 281 30.57 13.89 22.74
C MET A 281 30.76 14.23 21.26
N ASP A 282 31.91 14.80 20.91
CA ASP A 282 32.28 15.24 19.56
C ASP A 282 33.33 14.29 18.95
N HIS A 283 33.55 14.39 17.63
CA HIS A 283 34.60 13.65 16.91
C HIS A 283 34.53 12.13 17.04
N LEU A 284 33.33 11.57 17.19
CA LEU A 284 33.13 10.13 17.39
C LEU A 284 33.39 9.35 16.07
N PRO A 285 34.17 8.26 16.09
CA PRO A 285 34.45 7.44 14.92
C PRO A 285 33.29 6.47 14.61
N VAL A 286 32.14 7.04 14.23
CA VAL A 286 30.90 6.28 14.00
C VAL A 286 30.66 6.00 12.53
N LYS A 287 29.90 4.94 12.25
CA LYS A 287 29.29 4.72 10.93
C LYS A 287 27.93 5.39 10.89
N ALA A 288 27.61 6.01 9.76
CA ALA A 288 26.36 6.72 9.56
C ALA A 288 25.18 5.76 9.43
N TRP A 289 24.02 6.16 9.95
CA TRP A 289 22.73 5.48 9.76
C TRP A 289 22.08 5.91 8.44
N SER A 290 21.47 4.95 7.74
CA SER A 290 20.62 5.16 6.55
C SER A 290 19.67 3.98 6.34
N SER A 291 18.73 4.09 5.39
CA SER A 291 17.88 2.95 4.99
C SER A 291 18.66 1.78 4.38
N GLU A 292 19.83 2.06 3.80
CA GLU A 292 20.72 1.08 3.18
C GLU A 292 21.62 0.39 4.23
N GLN A 293 22.00 1.14 5.29
CA GLN A 293 22.83 0.69 6.40
C GLN A 293 22.23 1.19 7.73
N PRO A 294 21.26 0.47 8.33
CA PRO A 294 20.57 0.90 9.55
C PRO A 294 21.41 0.63 10.81
N ILE A 295 22.61 1.21 10.86
CA ILE A 295 23.55 0.99 11.96
C ILE A 295 23.09 1.77 13.19
N LEU A 296 22.82 1.06 14.28
CA LEU A 296 22.43 1.63 15.57
C LEU A 296 23.52 1.36 16.61
N TYR A 297 24.03 2.42 17.22
CA TYR A 297 24.93 2.34 18.37
C TYR A 297 24.12 2.25 19.66
N LYS A 298 24.66 1.55 20.67
CA LYS A 298 24.06 1.51 22.01
C LYS A 298 24.64 2.63 22.86
N ALA A 299 23.79 3.34 23.58
CA ALA A 299 24.19 4.17 24.71
C ALA A 299 23.28 3.91 25.92
N GLU A 300 23.73 4.28 27.11
CA GLU A 300 22.97 4.16 28.35
C GLU A 300 23.09 5.45 29.16
N LEU A 301 21.95 5.97 29.63
CA LEU A 301 21.92 6.91 30.75
C LEU A 301 21.70 6.13 32.04
N VAL A 302 22.54 6.37 33.05
CA VAL A 302 22.47 5.67 34.34
C VAL A 302 22.40 6.68 35.47
N LEU A 303 21.41 6.55 36.35
CA LEU A 303 21.32 7.33 37.58
C LEU A 303 21.91 6.51 38.72
N GLU A 304 22.88 7.08 39.43
CA GLU A 304 23.56 6.41 40.54
C GLU A 304 23.51 7.24 41.82
N ASP A 305 23.33 6.56 42.96
CA ASP A 305 23.41 7.12 44.30
C ASP A 305 24.30 6.23 45.18
N SER A 306 25.37 6.80 45.74
CA SER A 306 26.36 6.10 46.56
C SER A 306 26.91 4.81 45.92
N GLY A 307 27.07 4.82 44.59
CA GLY A 307 27.55 3.67 43.80
C GLY A 307 26.48 2.59 43.53
N ARG A 308 25.21 2.84 43.89
CA ARG A 308 24.07 1.99 43.56
C ARG A 308 23.32 2.58 42.36
N VAL A 309 23.04 1.75 41.37
CA VAL A 309 22.18 2.09 40.23
C VAL A 309 20.73 2.22 40.70
N LEU A 310 20.11 3.34 40.34
CA LEU A 310 18.70 3.65 40.60
C LEU A 310 17.84 3.48 39.36
N GLU A 311 18.39 3.78 38.19
CA GLU A 311 17.72 3.67 36.89
C GLU A 311 18.74 3.52 35.76
N VAL A 312 18.36 2.75 34.74
CA VAL A 312 19.08 2.60 33.46
C VAL A 312 18.12 2.90 32.31
N VAL A 313 18.50 3.83 31.43
CA VAL A 313 17.79 4.22 30.21
C VAL A 313 18.63 3.81 28.99
N PRO A 314 18.32 2.69 28.32
CA PRO A 314 19.01 2.30 27.10
C PRO A 314 18.56 3.15 25.90
N LEU A 315 19.52 3.54 25.07
CA LEU A 315 19.32 4.33 23.86
C LEU A 315 19.89 3.59 22.65
N LYS A 316 19.17 3.68 21.53
CA LYS A 316 19.63 3.25 20.21
C LYS A 316 19.89 4.51 19.37
N LEU A 317 21.14 4.69 18.92
CA LEU A 317 21.61 5.91 18.28
C LEU A 317 21.91 5.65 16.80
N GLY A 318 21.16 6.28 15.90
CA GLY A 318 21.47 6.33 14.48
C GLY A 318 22.14 7.67 14.12
N PHE A 319 23.45 7.65 13.87
CA PHE A 319 24.19 8.88 13.54
C PHE A 319 23.90 9.32 12.11
N ARG A 320 23.18 10.43 11.93
CA ARG A 320 22.85 10.98 10.61
C ARG A 320 22.60 12.47 10.65
N THR A 321 22.78 13.13 9.51
CA THR A 321 22.38 14.53 9.31
C THR A 321 21.42 14.60 8.13
N PHE A 322 20.28 15.28 8.32
CA PHE A 322 19.33 15.56 7.24
C PHE A 322 19.09 17.07 7.16
N GLU A 323 19.19 17.62 5.96
CA GLU A 323 19.13 19.07 5.77
C GLU A 323 18.66 19.43 4.35
N ILE A 324 18.12 20.63 4.19
CA ILE A 324 17.92 21.22 2.86
C ILE A 324 19.11 22.13 2.55
N LYS A 325 19.88 21.77 1.52
CA LYS A 325 21.02 22.54 1.04
C LYS A 325 20.97 22.68 -0.47
N ASN A 326 21.16 23.91 -0.96
CA ASN A 326 21.04 24.25 -2.38
C ASN A 326 19.72 23.77 -3.00
N ARG A 327 18.62 23.90 -2.24
CA ARG A 327 17.25 23.50 -2.62
C ARG A 327 17.09 21.99 -2.85
N LEU A 328 17.90 21.17 -2.18
CA LEU A 328 17.84 19.72 -2.18
C LEU A 328 17.83 19.22 -0.74
N MET A 329 16.93 18.30 -0.40
CA MET A 329 17.02 17.49 0.81
C MET A 329 18.19 16.50 0.66
N LEU A 330 19.11 16.53 1.62
CA LEU A 330 20.29 15.70 1.66
C LEU A 330 20.28 14.84 2.93
N LEU A 331 20.58 13.56 2.79
CA LEU A 331 20.92 12.68 3.91
C LEU A 331 22.43 12.45 3.88
N ASN A 332 23.12 12.78 4.97
CA ASN A 332 24.57 12.62 5.12
C ASN A 332 25.34 13.20 3.92
N GLY A 333 24.90 14.37 3.43
CA GLY A 333 25.48 15.08 2.28
C GLY A 333 25.09 14.56 0.90
N LYS A 334 24.25 13.52 0.80
CA LYS A 334 23.80 12.91 -0.46
C LYS A 334 22.33 13.25 -0.76
N ARG A 335 22.02 13.60 -2.01
CA ARG A 335 20.62 13.83 -2.46
C ARG A 335 19.81 12.56 -2.28
N ILE A 336 18.72 12.64 -1.52
CA ILE A 336 17.77 11.54 -1.35
C ILE A 336 16.69 11.56 -2.44
N VAL A 337 16.21 10.38 -2.83
CA VAL A 337 14.95 10.19 -3.55
C VAL A 337 14.10 9.25 -2.69
N PHE A 338 12.94 9.73 -2.27
CA PHE A 338 11.95 8.96 -1.53
C PHE A 338 11.21 8.03 -2.49
N LYS A 339 11.41 6.74 -2.29
CA LYS A 339 10.69 5.65 -2.94
C LYS A 339 9.69 5.16 -1.91
N GLY A 340 8.70 6.00 -1.64
CA GLY A 340 7.89 5.94 -0.43
C GLY A 340 6.52 5.33 -0.66
N ILE A 341 5.81 5.08 0.45
CA ILE A 341 4.40 4.68 0.44
C ILE A 341 3.65 5.23 1.67
N ASN A 342 2.38 5.58 1.51
CA ASN A 342 1.48 5.92 2.61
C ASN A 342 0.97 4.62 3.27
N ARG A 343 0.95 4.56 4.59
CA ARG A 343 0.51 3.37 5.34
C ARG A 343 -0.40 3.75 6.49
N HIS A 344 -1.66 3.30 6.40
CA HIS A 344 -2.57 3.19 7.55
C HIS A 344 -2.22 1.97 8.43
N GLU A 345 -2.35 2.12 9.76
CA GLU A 345 -2.39 0.97 10.68
C GLU A 345 -3.73 0.24 10.55
N PHE A 346 -3.75 -0.83 9.76
CA PHE A 346 -4.96 -1.60 9.49
C PHE A 346 -4.72 -3.12 9.46
N ASP A 347 -5.71 -3.86 9.95
CA ASP A 347 -5.85 -5.31 9.83
C ASP A 347 -7.32 -5.64 9.54
N CYS A 348 -7.56 -6.49 8.53
CA CYS A 348 -8.91 -6.81 8.10
C CYS A 348 -9.78 -7.47 9.19
N ARG A 349 -9.21 -8.06 10.24
CA ARG A 349 -9.95 -8.73 11.33
C ARG A 349 -10.02 -7.89 12.61
N ARG A 350 -9.00 -7.08 12.87
CA ARG A 350 -8.81 -6.33 14.12
C ARG A 350 -9.00 -4.82 13.99
N GLY A 351 -9.26 -4.32 12.77
CA GLY A 351 -9.31 -2.88 12.51
C GLY A 351 -7.93 -2.27 12.76
N ARG A 352 -7.82 -1.39 13.74
CA ARG A 352 -6.60 -0.60 14.02
C ARG A 352 -5.69 -1.23 15.07
N ALA A 353 -6.14 -2.30 15.72
CA ALA A 353 -5.35 -3.04 16.71
C ALA A 353 -4.34 -3.96 16.02
N VAL A 354 -3.36 -3.36 15.31
CA VAL A 354 -2.27 -4.07 14.62
C VAL A 354 -1.24 -4.60 15.62
N THR A 355 -0.67 -5.77 15.32
CA THR A 355 0.32 -6.46 16.16
C THR A 355 1.74 -6.24 15.65
N GLU A 356 2.73 -6.60 16.46
CA GLU A 356 4.13 -6.61 16.02
C GLU A 356 4.36 -7.58 14.85
N GLU A 357 3.67 -8.71 14.79
CA GLU A 357 3.78 -9.66 13.67
C GLU A 357 3.33 -9.01 12.36
N ASP A 358 2.22 -8.24 12.39
CA ASP A 358 1.76 -7.47 11.23
C ASP A 358 2.81 -6.44 10.81
N MET A 359 3.34 -5.67 11.78
CA MET A 359 4.35 -4.65 11.50
C MET A 359 5.63 -5.23 10.89
N LEU A 360 6.08 -6.40 11.36
CA LEU A 360 7.25 -7.10 10.82
C LEU A 360 6.97 -7.66 9.41
N TRP A 361 5.77 -8.19 9.17
CA TRP A 361 5.36 -8.57 7.82
C TRP A 361 5.42 -7.37 6.88
N ASP A 362 4.88 -6.24 7.32
CA ASP A 362 4.86 -5.01 6.54
C ASP A 362 6.28 -4.53 6.21
N ILE A 363 7.17 -4.48 7.20
CA ILE A 363 8.58 -4.09 7.00
C ILE A 363 9.30 -4.99 6.01
N ASN A 364 9.12 -6.31 6.13
CA ASN A 364 9.74 -7.24 5.21
C ASN A 364 9.23 -7.02 3.79
N PHE A 365 7.92 -6.83 3.62
CA PHE A 365 7.35 -6.50 2.31
C PHE A 365 7.97 -5.21 1.74
N LEU A 366 8.05 -4.13 2.52
CA LEU A 366 8.60 -2.85 2.08
C LEU A 366 10.03 -3.01 1.56
N LYS A 367 10.91 -3.67 2.33
CA LYS A 367 12.31 -3.91 1.94
C LYS A 367 12.41 -4.79 0.70
N GLN A 368 11.60 -5.85 0.61
CA GLN A 368 11.57 -6.77 -0.54
C GLN A 368 11.08 -6.10 -1.85
N HIS A 369 10.34 -4.98 -1.74
CA HIS A 369 9.81 -4.22 -2.88
C HIS A 369 10.56 -2.91 -3.11
N ASN A 370 11.80 -2.79 -2.61
CA ASN A 370 12.67 -1.63 -2.80
C ASN A 370 12.07 -0.30 -2.30
N ILE A 371 11.10 -0.36 -1.38
CA ILE A 371 10.51 0.82 -0.72
C ILE A 371 11.46 1.25 0.40
N ASN A 372 11.84 2.53 0.41
CA ASN A 372 12.80 3.07 1.39
C ASN A 372 12.18 4.02 2.41
N ALA A 373 10.91 4.39 2.24
CA ALA A 373 10.25 5.37 3.10
C ALA A 373 8.77 5.07 3.31
N VAL A 374 8.25 5.47 4.46
CA VAL A 374 6.82 5.41 4.80
C VAL A 374 6.35 6.77 5.32
N ARG A 375 5.16 7.20 4.90
CA ARG A 375 4.40 8.28 5.54
C ARG A 375 3.33 7.66 6.43
N THR A 376 3.27 8.08 7.69
CA THR A 376 2.28 7.59 8.68
C THR A 376 0.91 8.25 8.45
N SER A 377 0.22 7.85 7.38
CA SER A 377 -1.07 8.42 7.00
C SER A 377 -2.18 8.09 8.03
N HIS A 378 -2.86 9.04 8.66
CA HIS A 378 -2.51 10.47 8.80
C HIS A 378 -2.48 10.83 10.28
N TYR A 379 -1.63 10.10 11.02
CA TYR A 379 -1.54 10.13 12.46
C TYR A 379 -0.29 9.39 12.95
N PRO A 380 0.15 9.62 14.20
CA PRO A 380 1.29 8.89 14.74
C PRO A 380 0.95 7.41 14.96
N ASN A 381 1.85 6.52 14.54
CA ASN A 381 1.70 5.06 14.71
C ASN A 381 2.06 4.63 16.15
N GLN A 382 2.00 3.33 16.46
CA GLN A 382 2.55 2.78 17.70
C GLN A 382 4.08 3.00 17.77
N SER A 383 4.64 3.35 18.95
CA SER A 383 6.11 3.52 19.14
C SER A 383 6.94 2.36 18.58
N ARG A 384 6.42 1.13 18.69
CA ARG A 384 7.09 -0.07 18.16
C ARG A 384 7.34 0.01 16.65
N TRP A 385 6.49 0.67 15.87
CA TRP A 385 6.69 0.88 14.43
C TRP A 385 7.96 1.68 14.14
N TYR A 386 8.20 2.76 14.89
CA TYR A 386 9.37 3.62 14.72
C TYR A 386 10.65 2.90 15.11
N GLU A 387 10.64 2.16 16.22
CA GLU A 387 11.77 1.32 16.63
C GLU A 387 12.14 0.29 15.56
N LEU A 388 11.14 -0.29 14.89
CA LEU A 388 11.38 -1.26 13.81
C LEU A 388 11.90 -0.54 12.54
N CYS A 389 11.39 0.64 12.22
CA CYS A 389 11.91 1.44 11.10
C CYS A 389 13.38 1.88 11.31
N ASP A 390 13.75 2.21 12.56
CA ASP A 390 15.14 2.48 12.93
C ASP A 390 16.03 1.25 12.69
N GLN A 391 15.55 0.06 13.08
CA GLN A 391 16.28 -1.21 13.01
C GLN A 391 16.42 -1.76 11.59
N TYR A 392 15.38 -1.65 10.78
CA TYR A 392 15.34 -2.20 9.42
C TYR A 392 15.73 -1.18 8.34
N GLY A 393 15.83 0.11 8.72
CA GLY A 393 16.20 1.18 7.82
C GLY A 393 15.07 1.53 6.86
N ILE A 394 14.05 2.21 7.40
CA ILE A 394 12.95 2.82 6.64
C ILE A 394 12.89 4.30 7.06
N TYR A 395 12.94 5.21 6.09
CA TYR A 395 12.76 6.63 6.36
C TYR A 395 11.30 6.95 6.68
N LEU A 396 11.05 7.88 7.58
CA LEU A 396 9.70 8.25 7.98
C LEU A 396 9.41 9.74 7.73
N ILE A 397 8.21 9.98 7.19
CA ILE A 397 7.45 11.20 7.46
C ILE A 397 6.52 10.85 8.60
N ASP A 398 6.70 11.52 9.74
CA ASP A 398 5.79 11.36 10.87
C ASP A 398 4.77 12.50 10.91
N GLU A 399 3.50 12.15 11.02
CA GLU A 399 2.39 13.07 10.77
C GLU A 399 1.47 13.23 11.98
N VAL A 400 1.21 14.50 12.33
CA VAL A 400 0.28 14.84 13.40
C VAL A 400 -1.11 14.31 13.06
N ASN A 401 -1.81 13.76 14.06
CA ASN A 401 -3.21 13.35 13.94
C ASN A 401 -4.12 14.57 13.76
N LEU A 402 -4.21 15.06 12.52
CA LEU A 402 -4.97 16.23 12.15
C LEU A 402 -5.44 16.09 10.69
N GLU A 403 -6.73 15.82 10.54
CA GLU A 403 -7.43 15.91 9.27
C GLU A 403 -8.86 16.45 9.47
N SER A 404 -9.29 17.38 8.63
CA SER A 404 -10.55 18.12 8.77
C SER A 404 -11.18 18.38 7.41
N HIS A 405 -11.11 17.37 6.55
CA HIS A 405 -11.37 17.46 5.11
C HIS A 405 -12.77 18.01 4.80
N GLY A 406 -13.79 17.50 5.49
CA GLY A 406 -15.18 17.93 5.33
C GLY A 406 -15.46 19.38 5.74
N SER A 407 -14.53 20.03 6.45
CA SER A 407 -14.69 21.42 6.91
C SER A 407 -14.43 22.47 5.82
N TRP A 408 -13.71 22.08 4.75
CA TRP A 408 -13.34 22.99 3.67
C TRP A 408 -13.54 22.41 2.26
N ASN A 409 -13.55 21.10 2.08
CA ASN A 409 -13.80 20.48 0.77
C ASN A 409 -15.25 20.00 0.68
N LYS A 410 -16.07 20.66 -0.14
CA LYS A 410 -17.50 20.35 -0.28
C LYS A 410 -17.83 20.04 -1.72
N LEU A 411 -18.23 18.79 -1.98
CA LEU A 411 -18.53 18.32 -3.35
C LEU A 411 -17.37 18.65 -4.31
N THR A 412 -16.15 18.31 -3.89
CA THR A 412 -14.88 18.56 -4.61
C THR A 412 -14.58 20.04 -4.90
N LYS A 413 -15.14 20.96 -4.12
CA LYS A 413 -14.90 22.41 -4.23
C LYS A 413 -14.26 22.93 -2.95
N VAL A 414 -13.28 23.81 -3.13
CA VAL A 414 -12.67 24.58 -2.05
C VAL A 414 -13.69 25.59 -1.51
N GLU A 415 -14.24 25.31 -0.33
CA GLU A 415 -15.26 26.10 0.36
C GLU A 415 -14.97 26.16 1.88
N PRO A 416 -13.94 26.93 2.30
CA PRO A 416 -13.39 26.92 3.66
C PRO A 416 -14.18 27.80 4.66
N SER A 417 -15.48 28.07 4.42
CA SER A 417 -16.27 29.02 5.25
C SER A 417 -16.33 28.67 6.74
N TRP A 418 -16.20 27.39 7.09
CA TRP A 418 -16.13 26.95 8.47
C TRP A 418 -14.88 26.13 8.81
N ASN A 419 -13.85 26.17 7.96
CA ASN A 419 -12.61 25.42 8.11
C ASN A 419 -12.08 25.43 9.56
N VAL A 420 -11.86 24.24 10.11
CA VAL A 420 -11.25 23.99 11.42
C VAL A 420 -9.98 23.17 11.21
N PRO A 421 -8.87 23.42 11.90
CA PRO A 421 -8.70 24.47 12.90
C PRO A 421 -8.58 25.87 12.26
N GLY A 422 -8.04 25.98 11.04
CA GLY A 422 -7.96 27.24 10.30
C GLY A 422 -7.23 28.35 11.08
N SER A 423 -7.88 29.51 11.24
CA SER A 423 -7.43 30.62 12.08
C SER A 423 -8.42 30.87 13.23
N LYS A 424 -8.85 29.80 13.91
CA LYS A 424 -9.88 29.85 14.96
C LYS A 424 -9.23 29.64 16.33
N PRO A 425 -9.07 30.69 17.16
CA PRO A 425 -8.31 30.61 18.40
C PRO A 425 -8.76 29.50 19.37
N GLU A 426 -10.03 29.13 19.35
CA GLU A 426 -10.60 28.05 20.15
C GLU A 426 -10.03 26.64 19.82
N TRP A 427 -9.42 26.46 18.64
CA TRP A 427 -8.81 25.19 18.24
C TRP A 427 -7.29 25.15 18.47
N LEU A 428 -6.62 26.31 18.53
CA LEU A 428 -5.15 26.43 18.59
C LEU A 428 -4.54 25.54 19.68
N ALA A 429 -5.09 25.55 20.89
CA ALA A 429 -4.54 24.77 22.01
C ALA A 429 -4.60 23.26 21.75
N ASN A 430 -5.66 22.77 21.09
CA ASN A 430 -5.84 21.36 20.73
C ASN A 430 -4.83 20.94 19.65
N VAL A 431 -4.69 21.73 18.59
CA VAL A 431 -3.74 21.40 17.51
C VAL A 431 -2.29 21.41 18.00
N MET A 432 -1.93 22.38 18.86
CA MET A 432 -0.61 22.43 19.49
C MET A 432 -0.37 21.28 20.48
N PHE A 433 -1.42 20.78 21.14
CA PHE A 433 -1.35 19.61 22.01
C PHE A 433 -1.01 18.35 21.21
N ARG A 434 -1.73 18.08 20.11
CA ARG A 434 -1.48 16.96 19.19
C ARG A 434 -0.05 17.00 18.62
N ALA A 435 0.40 18.17 18.17
CA ALA A 435 1.76 18.37 17.66
C ALA A 435 2.83 18.13 18.74
N ASN A 436 2.62 18.63 19.95
CA ASN A 436 3.55 18.42 21.05
C ASN A 436 3.58 16.95 21.49
N ASN A 437 2.45 16.25 21.53
CA ASN A 437 2.42 14.84 21.92
C ASN A 437 3.24 13.97 20.97
N MET A 438 3.02 14.09 19.66
CA MET A 438 3.83 13.38 18.65
C MET A 438 5.31 13.76 18.77
N PHE A 439 5.61 15.07 18.79
CA PHE A 439 7.00 15.53 18.87
C PHE A 439 7.72 14.99 20.10
N GLN A 440 7.11 15.11 21.28
CA GLN A 440 7.77 14.70 22.50
C GLN A 440 8.03 13.19 22.50
N ARG A 441 7.06 12.38 22.07
CA ARG A 441 7.17 10.93 21.99
C ARG A 441 8.28 10.50 21.03
N ASP A 442 8.30 11.07 19.82
CA ASP A 442 9.00 10.48 18.68
C ASP A 442 10.34 11.16 18.31
N LYS A 443 10.68 12.30 18.94
CA LYS A 443 11.85 13.15 18.58
C LYS A 443 13.21 12.45 18.51
N ASN A 444 13.36 11.29 19.13
CA ASN A 444 14.63 10.57 19.24
C ASN A 444 14.86 9.50 18.14
N HIS A 445 13.86 9.21 17.29
CA HIS A 445 14.01 8.20 16.24
C HIS A 445 14.84 8.70 15.05
N PRO A 446 15.96 8.04 14.68
CA PRO A 446 16.74 8.40 13.50
C PRO A 446 15.97 8.23 12.19
N ALA A 447 14.99 7.31 12.13
CA ALA A 447 14.17 7.06 10.95
C ALA A 447 13.35 8.28 10.50
N ILE A 448 12.90 9.11 11.43
CA ILE A 448 12.06 10.27 11.12
C ILE A 448 12.91 11.36 10.47
N LEU A 449 12.69 11.64 9.18
CA LEU A 449 13.39 12.70 8.47
C LEU A 449 12.56 13.98 8.36
N ILE A 450 11.23 13.86 8.39
CA ILE A 450 10.28 14.94 8.11
C ILE A 450 9.16 14.91 9.14
N TRP A 451 8.80 16.08 9.68
CA TRP A 451 7.59 16.30 10.46
C TRP A 451 6.49 16.83 9.56
N SER A 452 5.34 16.17 9.53
CA SER A 452 4.16 16.62 8.80
C SER A 452 3.11 17.19 9.76
N LEU A 453 2.54 18.35 9.43
CA LEU A 453 1.59 19.05 10.31
C LEU A 453 0.18 18.44 10.33
N GLY A 454 -0.09 17.46 9.47
CA GLY A 454 -1.39 16.85 9.26
C GLY A 454 -1.68 16.67 7.77
N ASN A 455 -2.92 16.30 7.46
CA ASN A 455 -3.41 16.07 6.11
C ASN A 455 -4.67 16.90 5.83
N GLU A 456 -4.87 17.30 4.57
CA GLU A 456 -6.10 17.90 4.02
C GLU A 456 -6.93 18.75 5.01
N SER A 457 -6.28 19.68 5.71
CA SER A 457 -6.90 20.57 6.71
C SER A 457 -6.78 22.04 6.32
N TYR A 458 -6.78 22.29 5.00
CA TYR A 458 -6.56 23.60 4.39
C TYR A 458 -5.30 24.31 4.95
N ALA A 459 -5.22 25.63 5.02
CA ALA A 459 -4.18 26.31 5.80
C ALA A 459 -4.71 27.57 6.51
N GLY A 460 -4.11 27.90 7.66
CA GLY A 460 -4.47 29.02 8.52
C GLY A 460 -3.43 29.28 9.62
N ASP A 461 -3.71 30.24 10.50
CA ASP A 461 -2.78 30.71 11.53
C ASP A 461 -2.43 29.63 12.55
N ASP A 462 -3.35 28.71 12.86
CA ASP A 462 -3.10 27.65 13.83
C ASP A 462 -2.07 26.64 13.29
N LEU A 463 -2.14 26.31 12.00
CA LEU A 463 -1.15 25.48 11.30
C LEU A 463 0.19 26.22 11.19
N ALA A 464 0.18 27.54 10.99
CA ALA A 464 1.41 28.34 10.96
C ALA A 464 2.14 28.30 12.30
N LYS A 465 1.40 28.38 13.42
CA LYS A 465 1.95 28.22 14.78
C LYS A 465 2.51 26.83 15.02
N MET A 466 1.88 25.80 14.49
CA MET A 466 2.41 24.44 14.54
C MET A 466 3.71 24.30 13.74
N GLY A 467 3.78 24.86 12.53
CA GLY A 467 5.00 24.87 11.73
C GLY A 467 6.17 25.61 12.41
N GLU A 468 5.88 26.74 13.06
CA GLU A 468 6.86 27.46 13.89
C GLU A 468 7.36 26.60 15.06
N PHE A 469 6.48 25.80 15.68
CA PHE A 469 6.85 24.90 16.78
C PHE A 469 7.87 23.84 16.35
N PHE A 470 7.64 23.13 15.25
CA PHE A 470 8.60 22.11 14.79
C PHE A 470 9.94 22.73 14.40
N LYS A 471 9.94 23.83 13.62
CA LYS A 471 11.18 24.53 13.23
C LYS A 471 12.00 25.00 14.43
N LYS A 472 11.33 25.39 15.52
CA LYS A 472 12.00 25.86 16.74
C LYS A 472 12.56 24.71 17.58
N ASN A 473 11.79 23.64 17.76
CA ASN A 473 12.16 22.56 18.69
C ASN A 473 13.07 21.50 18.06
N ASP A 474 13.06 21.36 16.74
CA ASP A 474 13.93 20.42 16.01
C ASP A 474 14.33 20.95 14.62
N PRO A 475 15.35 21.82 14.56
CA PRO A 475 15.87 22.32 13.29
C PRO A 475 16.64 21.25 12.48
N GLY A 476 16.81 20.03 13.01
CA GLY A 476 17.51 18.93 12.34
C GLY A 476 16.63 18.09 11.42
N ARG A 477 15.33 18.40 11.34
CA ARG A 477 14.34 17.73 10.47
C ARG A 477 13.56 18.75 9.67
N VAL A 478 13.03 18.32 8.53
CA VAL A 478 12.27 19.18 7.60
C VAL A 478 10.80 19.26 8.02
N VAL A 479 10.19 20.44 7.88
CA VAL A 479 8.75 20.64 8.10
C VAL A 479 7.95 20.58 6.79
N HIS A 480 6.99 19.66 6.74
CA HIS A 480 6.11 19.36 5.61
C HIS A 480 4.65 19.71 5.94
N TYR A 481 3.94 20.31 4.97
CA TYR A 481 2.49 20.37 5.01
C TYR A 481 1.93 20.64 3.61
N GLU A 482 1.09 19.74 3.10
CA GLU A 482 0.51 19.84 1.76
C GLU A 482 -0.55 20.94 1.67
N GLY A 483 -1.35 21.13 2.73
CA GLY A 483 -2.57 21.95 2.71
C GLY A 483 -2.36 23.42 2.31
N VAL A 484 -1.12 23.92 2.35
CA VAL A 484 -0.74 25.23 1.78
C VAL A 484 -1.00 25.33 0.27
N THR A 485 -1.12 24.20 -0.44
CA THR A 485 -1.47 24.15 -1.87
C THR A 485 -2.80 24.84 -2.16
N TRP A 486 -3.74 24.71 -1.22
CA TRP A 486 -5.08 25.28 -1.31
C TRP A 486 -5.14 26.73 -0.81
N ASN A 487 -4.12 27.19 -0.07
CA ASN A 487 -4.00 28.56 0.42
C ASN A 487 -2.53 29.02 0.44
N ARG A 488 -2.08 29.55 -0.70
CA ARG A 488 -0.69 29.92 -0.94
C ARG A 488 -0.19 31.12 -0.11
N ASP A 489 -1.07 31.84 0.59
CA ASP A 489 -0.66 32.88 1.55
C ASP A 489 0.17 32.30 2.70
N TYR A 490 0.01 30.99 2.97
CA TYR A 490 0.71 30.24 4.01
C TYR A 490 1.87 29.38 3.47
N ASP A 491 2.36 29.61 2.25
CA ASP A 491 3.43 28.82 1.62
C ASP A 491 4.72 28.76 2.47
N PHE A 492 4.95 29.73 3.36
CA PHE A 492 6.11 29.76 4.27
C PHE A 492 6.10 28.69 5.36
N ILE A 493 4.96 28.03 5.62
CA ILE A 493 4.83 26.99 6.63
C ILE A 493 5.79 25.83 6.31
N THR A 494 5.74 25.33 5.08
CA THR A 494 6.51 24.17 4.63
C THR A 494 7.82 24.56 3.92
N GLU A 495 8.84 23.72 4.05
CA GLU A 495 10.14 23.90 3.43
C GLU A 495 10.29 23.18 2.08
N VAL A 496 9.29 22.38 1.70
CA VAL A 496 9.23 21.61 0.44
C VAL A 496 7.97 21.95 -0.33
N GLU A 497 7.98 21.84 -1.66
CA GLU A 497 6.72 21.80 -2.41
C GLU A 497 6.21 20.37 -2.34
N SER A 498 4.98 20.22 -1.82
CA SER A 498 4.30 18.95 -1.73
C SER A 498 2.92 19.06 -2.35
N ARG A 499 2.53 18.07 -3.15
CA ARG A 499 1.20 17.99 -3.78
C ARG A 499 0.74 16.54 -3.82
N MET A 500 -0.55 16.35 -3.62
CA MET A 500 -1.23 15.08 -3.87
C MET A 500 -1.62 14.99 -5.35
N TYR A 501 -1.36 13.85 -6.00
CA TYR A 501 -1.88 13.46 -7.32
C TYR A 501 -1.57 14.42 -8.50
N ALA A 502 -0.59 15.32 -8.34
CA ALA A 502 -0.08 16.16 -9.41
C ALA A 502 0.41 15.28 -10.57
N LYS A 503 0.05 15.63 -11.80
CA LYS A 503 0.36 14.81 -12.98
C LYS A 503 1.85 14.93 -13.32
N PRO A 504 2.52 13.91 -13.91
CA PRO A 504 3.96 13.96 -14.18
C PRO A 504 4.41 15.19 -14.95
N LYS A 505 3.56 15.67 -15.88
CA LYS A 505 3.82 16.88 -16.67
C LYS A 505 3.79 18.15 -15.82
N GLU A 506 2.84 18.29 -14.90
CA GLU A 506 2.74 19.46 -14.01
C GLU A 506 3.95 19.54 -13.08
N ILE A 507 4.44 18.38 -12.62
CA ILE A 507 5.66 18.29 -11.82
C ILE A 507 6.88 18.68 -12.67
N GLU A 508 7.00 18.18 -13.90
CA GLU A 508 8.08 18.59 -14.82
C GLU A 508 8.06 20.10 -15.09
N GLU A 509 6.88 20.70 -15.25
CA GLU A 509 6.70 22.15 -15.39
C GLU A 509 7.20 22.91 -14.14
N TYR A 510 6.86 22.44 -12.93
CA TYR A 510 7.39 23.02 -11.69
C TYR A 510 8.92 22.94 -11.64
N LEU A 511 9.49 21.77 -11.92
CA LEU A 511 10.93 21.50 -11.81
C LEU A 511 11.76 22.30 -12.83
N THR A 512 11.20 22.57 -14.00
CA THR A 512 11.88 23.33 -15.06
C THR A 512 11.73 24.85 -14.89
N ALA A 513 10.82 25.31 -14.03
CA ALA A 513 10.60 26.72 -13.71
C ALA A 513 11.61 27.31 -12.70
N ASN A 514 12.68 26.60 -12.35
CA ASN A 514 13.69 26.99 -11.35
C ASN A 514 13.08 27.34 -9.97
N PRO A 515 12.33 26.40 -9.36
CA PRO A 515 11.59 26.66 -8.14
C PRO A 515 12.52 26.84 -6.91
N PRO A 516 12.04 27.52 -5.86
CA PRO A 516 12.81 27.76 -4.64
C PRO A 516 12.92 26.53 -3.73
N LYS A 517 11.96 25.60 -3.80
CA LYS A 517 11.85 24.42 -2.93
C LYS A 517 12.08 23.13 -3.74
N PRO A 518 12.61 22.05 -3.13
CA PRO A 518 12.52 20.72 -3.74
C PRO A 518 11.07 20.24 -3.79
N PHE A 519 10.77 19.33 -4.70
CA PHE A 519 9.44 18.75 -4.90
C PHE A 519 9.38 17.31 -4.36
N ILE A 520 8.30 16.99 -3.66
CA ILE A 520 7.95 15.64 -3.24
C ILE A 520 6.45 15.42 -3.46
N SER A 521 6.03 14.25 -3.94
CA SER A 521 4.61 13.90 -3.93
C SER A 521 4.27 13.23 -2.60
N CYS A 522 3.55 13.89 -1.69
CA CYS A 522 3.08 13.23 -0.47
C CYS A 522 2.10 12.09 -0.77
N GLU A 523 1.38 12.17 -1.89
CA GLU A 523 0.56 11.09 -2.46
C GLU A 523 0.62 11.14 -3.98
N TYR A 524 0.80 9.97 -4.61
CA TYR A 524 0.73 9.81 -6.06
C TYR A 524 0.44 8.36 -6.43
N ALA A 525 0.18 8.11 -7.72
CA ALA A 525 -0.04 6.76 -8.25
C ALA A 525 -1.11 5.99 -7.43
N HIS A 526 -2.29 6.59 -7.28
CA HIS A 526 -3.43 6.06 -6.54
C HIS A 526 -3.71 4.61 -6.93
N ALA A 527 -3.55 3.68 -6.01
CA ALA A 527 -3.51 2.25 -6.26
C ALA A 527 -4.85 1.56 -6.03
N MET A 528 -5.97 2.28 -6.04
CA MET A 528 -7.31 1.70 -5.97
C MET A 528 -7.56 0.63 -7.01
N GLY A 529 -7.94 -0.57 -6.56
CA GLY A 529 -8.26 -1.67 -7.48
C GLY A 529 -7.13 -2.03 -8.44
N ASN A 530 -7.47 -2.24 -9.72
CA ASN A 530 -6.49 -2.51 -10.78
C ASN A 530 -5.93 -1.21 -11.35
N SER A 531 -4.82 -0.74 -10.76
CA SER A 531 -4.27 0.60 -10.99
C SER A 531 -2.72 0.61 -11.07
N THR A 532 -2.08 1.71 -10.70
CA THR A 532 -0.63 1.95 -10.72
C THR A 532 -0.03 1.89 -12.13
N GLY A 533 -0.86 2.12 -13.15
CA GLY A 533 -0.43 2.38 -14.52
C GLY A 533 0.24 3.74 -14.62
N GLY A 534 1.29 3.86 -15.43
CA GLY A 534 1.99 5.13 -15.63
C GLY A 534 3.00 5.51 -14.54
N LEU A 535 3.19 4.70 -13.48
CA LEU A 535 4.19 4.93 -12.42
C LEU A 535 5.60 5.23 -12.97
N GLN A 536 5.95 4.61 -14.11
CA GLN A 536 7.22 4.85 -14.81
C GLN A 536 7.43 6.32 -15.21
N LEU A 537 6.36 7.05 -15.54
CA LEU A 537 6.40 8.47 -15.91
C LEU A 537 6.85 9.34 -14.72
N TYR A 538 6.39 9.01 -13.51
CA TYR A 538 6.83 9.66 -12.29
C TYR A 538 8.28 9.32 -11.95
N THR A 539 8.68 8.05 -11.99
CA THR A 539 10.08 7.68 -11.70
C THR A 539 11.07 8.24 -12.73
N ALA A 540 10.63 8.52 -13.97
CA ALA A 540 11.46 9.19 -14.97
C ALA A 540 11.80 10.64 -14.58
N LEU A 541 11.05 11.28 -13.69
CA LEU A 541 11.34 12.62 -13.17
C LEU A 541 12.56 12.65 -12.24
N GLU A 542 13.06 11.50 -11.77
CA GLU A 542 14.28 11.39 -10.94
C GLU A 542 15.52 12.02 -11.60
N LYS A 543 15.49 12.18 -12.93
CA LYS A 543 16.48 12.93 -13.73
C LYS A 543 16.63 14.39 -13.29
N TYR A 544 15.61 14.99 -12.70
CA TYR A 544 15.62 16.35 -12.18
C TYR A 544 16.09 16.36 -10.72
N PRO A 545 17.20 17.04 -10.38
CA PRO A 545 17.73 17.02 -9.02
C PRO A 545 16.72 17.43 -7.93
N GLN A 546 15.90 18.45 -8.19
CA GLN A 546 14.90 18.94 -7.23
C GLN A 546 13.67 18.03 -7.09
N TYR A 547 13.48 17.03 -7.96
CA TYR A 547 12.47 16.00 -7.74
C TYR A 547 13.05 14.97 -6.77
N GLN A 548 12.42 14.79 -5.62
CA GLN A 548 12.91 13.89 -4.59
C GLN A 548 11.96 12.73 -4.31
N GLY A 549 11.17 12.36 -5.33
CA GLY A 549 10.30 11.19 -5.30
C GLY A 549 8.95 11.48 -4.67
N GLY A 550 8.36 10.48 -4.04
CA GLY A 550 7.03 10.58 -3.46
C GLY A 550 6.57 9.30 -2.77
N PHE A 551 5.33 9.30 -2.32
CA PHE A 551 4.71 8.21 -1.56
C PHE A 551 3.46 7.69 -2.28
N ILE A 552 3.47 6.42 -2.69
CA ILE A 552 2.31 5.78 -3.31
C ILE A 552 1.11 5.83 -2.34
N TRP A 553 -0.09 6.08 -2.86
CA TRP A 553 -1.34 5.91 -2.10
C TRP A 553 -2.05 4.62 -2.54
N ASP A 554 -2.15 3.58 -1.75
CA ASP A 554 -1.49 3.38 -0.46
C ASP A 554 -0.96 1.94 -0.29
N TYR A 555 -0.57 1.60 0.94
CA TYR A 555 0.06 0.32 1.26
C TYR A 555 -0.91 -0.86 1.23
N ILE A 556 -2.03 -0.79 1.96
CA ILE A 556 -2.90 -1.94 2.23
C ILE A 556 -4.38 -1.56 2.09
N ASP A 557 -5.16 -2.41 1.39
CA ASP A 557 -6.61 -2.20 1.30
C ASP A 557 -7.25 -2.22 2.70
N GLN A 558 -8.10 -1.23 2.99
CA GLN A 558 -8.86 -1.17 4.23
C GLN A 558 -10.16 -1.99 4.12
N GLY A 559 -10.09 -3.25 3.70
CA GLY A 559 -11.27 -4.15 3.65
C GLY A 559 -11.48 -4.87 4.99
N LEU A 560 -12.67 -4.76 5.60
CA LEU A 560 -12.99 -5.47 6.84
C LEU A 560 -13.53 -6.88 6.55
N LEU A 561 -12.93 -7.91 7.12
CA LEU A 561 -13.41 -9.27 6.94
C LEU A 561 -14.68 -9.51 7.75
N THR A 562 -15.76 -9.90 7.08
CA THR A 562 -17.05 -10.22 7.70
C THR A 562 -17.70 -11.41 7.00
N LYS A 563 -18.94 -11.74 7.38
CA LYS A 563 -19.73 -12.83 6.80
C LYS A 563 -21.01 -12.31 6.17
N ASN A 564 -21.34 -12.82 4.99
CA ASN A 564 -22.61 -12.52 4.34
C ASN A 564 -23.79 -13.28 5.00
N SER A 565 -25.01 -13.09 4.49
CA SER A 565 -26.22 -13.75 5.01
C SER A 565 -26.21 -15.28 4.92
N GLN A 566 -25.31 -15.87 4.12
CA GLN A 566 -25.11 -17.31 3.99
C GLN A 566 -23.95 -17.84 4.87
N GLY A 567 -23.28 -16.96 5.62
CA GLY A 567 -22.16 -17.30 6.49
C GLY A 567 -20.80 -17.42 5.77
N GLN A 568 -20.71 -17.01 4.49
CA GLN A 568 -19.46 -17.01 3.74
C GLN A 568 -18.63 -15.77 4.10
N GLU A 569 -17.33 -15.97 4.34
CA GLU A 569 -16.40 -14.87 4.62
C GLU A 569 -16.09 -14.06 3.36
N TYR A 570 -16.07 -12.73 3.50
CA TYR A 570 -15.68 -11.80 2.45
C TYR A 570 -15.10 -10.52 3.05
N LEU A 571 -14.35 -9.77 2.24
CA LEU A 571 -13.84 -8.45 2.60
C LEU A 571 -14.90 -7.39 2.24
N ALA A 572 -15.45 -6.76 3.27
CA ALA A 572 -16.44 -5.71 3.16
C ALA A 572 -15.80 -4.32 3.01
N TYR A 573 -16.53 -3.43 2.35
CA TYR A 573 -16.21 -2.02 2.19
C TYR A 573 -17.41 -1.14 2.60
N GLY A 574 -17.32 0.18 2.40
CA GLY A 574 -18.37 1.11 2.81
C GLY A 574 -19.74 0.73 2.28
N GLY A 575 -20.74 0.75 3.15
CA GLY A 575 -22.11 0.44 2.81
C GLY A 575 -22.55 -1.00 3.06
N ASP A 576 -21.62 -1.93 3.29
CA ASP A 576 -21.88 -3.34 3.62
C ASP A 576 -22.34 -3.56 5.07
N PHE A 577 -22.18 -2.55 5.94
CA PHE A 577 -22.61 -2.61 7.34
C PHE A 577 -23.91 -1.83 7.58
N ASP A 578 -24.69 -1.60 6.52
CA ASP A 578 -25.85 -0.69 6.47
C ASP A 578 -25.51 0.76 6.87
N ASP A 579 -24.23 1.12 6.86
CA ASP A 579 -23.71 2.43 7.22
C ASP A 579 -24.04 3.47 6.15
N ARG A 580 -24.70 4.55 6.53
CA ARG A 580 -25.12 5.64 5.64
C ARG A 580 -24.94 6.98 6.36
N PRO A 581 -24.25 7.98 5.78
CA PRO A 581 -23.57 7.93 4.47
C PRO A 581 -22.35 6.98 4.46
N ASN A 582 -21.90 6.62 3.25
CA ASN A 582 -20.66 5.87 2.99
C ASN A 582 -20.07 6.23 1.62
N ASP A 583 -18.81 5.85 1.40
CA ASP A 583 -18.07 6.07 0.15
C ASP A 583 -17.61 4.77 -0.54
N GLY A 584 -18.33 3.67 -0.31
CA GLY A 584 -18.16 2.42 -1.04
C GLY A 584 -16.77 1.78 -0.92
N GLU A 585 -16.26 1.27 -2.03
CA GLU A 585 -14.97 0.58 -2.17
C GLU A 585 -13.75 1.52 -2.17
N PHE A 586 -13.95 2.84 -2.00
CA PHE A 586 -12.87 3.83 -1.99
C PHE A 586 -11.84 3.62 -0.86
N CYS A 587 -12.12 2.71 0.10
CA CYS A 587 -11.19 2.27 1.13
C CYS A 587 -10.14 1.25 0.62
N GLY A 588 -10.28 0.74 -0.61
CA GLY A 588 -9.44 -0.30 -1.21
C GLY A 588 -8.34 0.24 -2.11
N ASN A 589 -7.35 0.91 -1.53
CA ASN A 589 -6.31 1.66 -2.24
C ASN A 589 -4.92 1.00 -2.24
N GLY A 590 -4.78 -0.22 -1.74
CA GLY A 590 -3.51 -0.82 -1.39
C GLY A 590 -2.78 -1.50 -2.54
N ILE A 591 -1.45 -1.44 -2.54
CA ILE A 591 -0.62 -2.39 -3.32
C ILE A 591 -0.52 -3.78 -2.67
N VAL A 592 -1.06 -3.93 -1.46
CA VAL A 592 -1.28 -5.17 -0.72
C VAL A 592 -2.79 -5.30 -0.44
N PHE A 593 -3.34 -6.49 -0.65
CA PHE A 593 -4.75 -6.76 -0.29
C PHE A 593 -4.94 -6.76 1.23
N ALA A 594 -6.17 -6.56 1.70
CA ALA A 594 -6.49 -6.42 3.13
C ALA A 594 -6.07 -7.62 4.01
N ASP A 595 -5.90 -8.80 3.39
CA ASP A 595 -5.44 -10.03 4.02
C ASP A 595 -3.91 -10.22 3.98
N ARG A 596 -3.16 -9.17 3.60
CA ARG A 596 -1.70 -9.18 3.40
C ARG A 596 -1.22 -10.08 2.26
N THR A 597 -2.08 -10.38 1.28
CA THR A 597 -1.62 -10.96 0.02
C THR A 597 -1.06 -9.84 -0.88
N PRO A 598 0.19 -9.95 -1.39
CA PRO A 598 0.72 -8.99 -2.37
C PRO A 598 -0.18 -8.89 -3.61
N SER A 599 -0.53 -7.67 -4.03
CA SER A 599 -1.25 -7.50 -5.28
C SER A 599 -0.29 -7.57 -6.48
N PRO A 600 -0.78 -7.84 -7.70
CA PRO A 600 0.05 -7.82 -8.91
C PRO A 600 0.76 -6.47 -9.16
N LYS A 601 0.21 -5.37 -8.65
CA LYS A 601 0.78 -4.01 -8.75
C LYS A 601 2.15 -3.91 -8.08
N ALA A 602 2.35 -4.63 -6.99
CA ALA A 602 3.55 -4.56 -6.16
C ALA A 602 4.84 -4.86 -6.96
N ARG A 603 4.74 -5.73 -7.97
CA ARG A 603 5.90 -6.08 -8.79
C ARG A 603 6.41 -4.93 -9.65
N THR A 604 5.50 -4.13 -10.19
CA THR A 604 5.87 -2.93 -10.95
C THR A 604 6.51 -1.89 -10.04
N VAL A 605 6.01 -1.73 -8.81
CA VAL A 605 6.64 -0.90 -7.78
C VAL A 605 8.06 -1.38 -7.50
N LYS A 606 8.25 -2.67 -7.20
CA LYS A 606 9.57 -3.27 -6.94
C LYS A 606 10.59 -2.95 -8.03
N GLU A 607 10.21 -3.15 -9.29
CA GLU A 607 11.11 -2.91 -10.42
C GLU A 607 11.46 -1.42 -10.56
N LEU A 608 10.46 -0.55 -10.56
CA LEU A 608 10.67 0.88 -10.77
C LEU A 608 11.40 1.53 -9.60
N TYR A 609 11.20 1.04 -8.37
CA TYR A 609 11.88 1.48 -7.16
C TYR A 609 13.27 0.85 -6.96
N SER A 610 13.72 -0.08 -7.79
CA SER A 610 15.08 -0.62 -7.65
C SER A 610 16.14 0.51 -7.67
N SER A 611 17.09 0.46 -6.73
CA SER A 611 18.30 1.31 -6.75
C SER A 611 19.39 0.75 -7.66
N LEU A 612 19.25 -0.48 -8.17
CA LEU A 612 20.12 -1.03 -9.20
C LEU A 612 19.44 -0.86 -10.55
N LYS A 613 19.82 0.19 -11.30
CA LYS A 613 19.30 0.41 -12.65
C LYS A 613 20.12 -0.41 -13.63
N MET A 614 19.52 -1.48 -14.13
CA MET A 614 20.16 -2.41 -15.07
C MET A 614 19.56 -2.25 -16.46
N THR A 615 20.40 -2.30 -17.49
CA THR A 615 19.96 -2.23 -18.89
C THR A 615 20.78 -3.19 -19.71
N ILE A 616 20.11 -3.95 -20.57
CA ILE A 616 20.75 -4.84 -21.53
C ILE A 616 20.33 -4.39 -22.94
N ASN A 617 21.27 -4.36 -23.88
CA ASN A 617 21.00 -4.13 -25.29
C ASN A 617 22.10 -4.74 -26.16
N ALA A 618 21.97 -4.65 -27.50
CA ALA A 618 22.96 -5.19 -28.45
C ALA A 618 24.41 -4.73 -28.19
N LYS A 619 24.64 -3.59 -27.54
CA LYS A 619 25.98 -3.05 -27.26
C LYS A 619 26.61 -3.62 -25.98
N GLY A 620 25.82 -4.20 -25.08
CA GLY A 620 26.29 -4.69 -23.79
C GLY A 620 25.27 -4.55 -22.66
N ILE A 621 25.78 -4.74 -21.45
CA ILE A 621 25.07 -4.61 -20.19
C ILE A 621 25.59 -3.34 -19.49
N THR A 622 24.68 -2.53 -18.97
CA THR A 622 24.99 -1.41 -18.08
C THR A 622 24.32 -1.66 -16.74
N ILE A 623 25.10 -1.62 -15.65
CA ILE A 623 24.59 -1.68 -14.28
C ILE A 623 24.98 -0.36 -13.62
N LYS A 624 23.99 0.40 -13.16
CA LYS A 624 24.18 1.66 -12.43
C LYS A 624 23.68 1.46 -11.00
N ASN A 625 24.54 1.79 -10.04
CA ASN A 625 24.23 1.75 -8.62
C ASN A 625 23.73 3.12 -8.17
N ASP A 626 22.42 3.30 -8.04
CA ASP A 626 21.79 4.52 -7.54
C ASP A 626 21.63 4.55 -6.01
N ASN A 627 22.15 3.54 -5.29
CA ASN A 627 22.30 3.64 -3.84
C ASN A 627 23.23 4.80 -3.48
N LEU A 628 23.00 5.37 -2.30
CA LEU A 628 23.71 6.56 -1.81
C LEU A 628 24.98 6.21 -1.02
N PHE A 629 24.99 5.08 -0.33
CA PHE A 629 26.03 4.72 0.65
C PHE A 629 26.63 3.33 0.42
N VAL A 630 25.86 2.38 -0.12
CA VAL A 630 26.35 0.99 -0.32
C VAL A 630 26.86 0.71 -1.73
N ASP A 631 27.88 -0.14 -1.83
CA ASP A 631 28.33 -0.74 -3.08
C ASP A 631 27.50 -1.98 -3.45
N THR A 632 27.90 -2.67 -4.53
CA THR A 632 27.18 -3.85 -5.05
C THR A 632 27.83 -5.19 -4.68
N SER A 633 28.82 -5.20 -3.78
CA SER A 633 29.56 -6.41 -3.40
C SER A 633 28.68 -7.50 -2.77
N GLY A 634 27.57 -7.10 -2.13
CA GLY A 634 26.57 -7.99 -1.54
C GLY A 634 25.68 -8.73 -2.56
N TYR A 635 25.82 -8.47 -3.86
CA TYR A 635 25.02 -9.10 -4.91
C TYR A 635 25.82 -10.05 -5.80
N ASP A 636 25.19 -11.14 -6.24
CA ASP A 636 25.60 -11.95 -7.38
C ASP A 636 24.76 -11.56 -8.60
N PHE A 637 25.41 -11.22 -9.71
CA PHE A 637 24.74 -10.84 -10.95
C PHE A 637 24.69 -12.04 -11.90
N VAL A 638 23.49 -12.56 -12.16
CA VAL A 638 23.27 -13.78 -12.94
C VAL A 638 22.62 -13.42 -14.28
N LEU A 639 23.40 -13.55 -15.36
CA LEU A 639 22.93 -13.36 -16.73
C LEU A 639 22.57 -14.71 -17.36
N THR A 640 21.31 -14.90 -17.72
CA THR A 640 20.79 -16.09 -18.40
C THR A 640 20.41 -15.76 -19.84
N LEU A 641 20.82 -16.60 -20.80
CA LEU A 641 20.26 -16.61 -22.15
C LEU A 641 19.09 -17.58 -22.18
N LEU A 642 17.91 -17.09 -22.55
CA LEU A 642 16.71 -17.87 -22.80
C LEU A 642 16.53 -18.08 -24.31
N CYS A 643 16.15 -19.29 -24.72
CA CYS A 643 15.69 -19.62 -26.07
C CYS A 643 14.26 -20.14 -25.98
N ASP A 644 13.30 -19.44 -26.59
CA ASP A 644 11.86 -19.69 -26.45
C ASP A 644 11.42 -19.81 -24.98
N GLY A 645 11.99 -18.96 -24.13
CA GLY A 645 11.73 -18.93 -22.68
C GLY A 645 12.44 -20.01 -21.85
N ARG A 646 13.28 -20.87 -22.45
CA ARG A 646 14.04 -21.91 -21.74
C ARG A 646 15.51 -21.52 -21.55
N PRO A 647 16.13 -21.70 -20.37
CA PRO A 647 17.55 -21.44 -20.17
C PRO A 647 18.43 -22.24 -21.12
N ALA A 648 19.34 -21.55 -21.80
CA ALA A 648 20.29 -22.11 -22.75
C ALA A 648 21.76 -21.88 -22.35
N ALA A 649 22.04 -20.78 -21.64
CA ALA A 649 23.35 -20.49 -21.05
C ALA A 649 23.18 -19.58 -19.83
N GLU A 650 24.16 -19.61 -18.92
CA GLU A 650 24.18 -18.80 -17.70
C GLU A 650 25.61 -18.29 -17.43
N TYR A 651 25.71 -17.07 -16.93
CA TYR A 651 26.97 -16.38 -16.61
C TYR A 651 26.83 -15.62 -15.29
N HIS A 652 27.83 -15.74 -14.41
CA HIS A 652 27.85 -15.06 -13.11
C HIS A 652 28.89 -13.94 -13.10
N TYR A 653 28.55 -12.80 -12.51
CA TYR A 653 29.44 -11.67 -12.33
C TYR A 653 29.47 -11.22 -10.88
N ASN A 654 30.68 -11.14 -10.33
CA ASN A 654 30.95 -10.48 -9.05
C ASN A 654 31.47 -9.07 -9.33
N LEU A 655 30.60 -8.09 -9.21
CA LEU A 655 30.91 -6.69 -9.50
C LEU A 655 30.96 -5.90 -8.20
N ASN A 656 31.92 -4.99 -8.10
CA ASN A 656 31.97 -4.00 -7.04
C ASN A 656 31.85 -2.60 -7.66
N ILE A 657 30.62 -2.18 -7.88
CA ILE A 657 30.23 -0.84 -8.32
C ILE A 657 29.90 -0.02 -7.08
N VAL A 658 30.74 0.97 -6.78
CA VAL A 658 30.54 1.88 -5.65
C VAL A 658 29.25 2.69 -5.81
N ALA A 659 28.74 3.23 -4.70
CA ALA A 659 27.54 4.06 -4.68
C ALA A 659 27.61 5.21 -5.71
N GLN A 660 26.52 5.42 -6.43
CA GLN A 660 26.34 6.46 -7.46
C GLN A 660 27.22 6.31 -8.72
N ASP A 661 27.85 5.15 -8.94
CA ASP A 661 28.64 4.85 -10.14
C ASP A 661 27.96 3.81 -11.05
N LYS A 662 28.56 3.53 -12.21
CA LYS A 662 28.09 2.53 -13.16
C LYS A 662 29.22 1.74 -13.79
N GLN A 663 28.90 0.52 -14.20
CA GLN A 663 29.81 -0.33 -14.96
C GLN A 663 29.14 -0.82 -16.24
N ASN A 664 29.93 -0.92 -17.31
CA ASN A 664 29.51 -1.50 -18.59
C ASN A 664 30.25 -2.82 -18.81
N LEU A 665 29.54 -3.84 -19.27
CA LEU A 665 30.08 -5.14 -19.62
C LEU A 665 29.67 -5.49 -21.06
N PRO A 666 30.53 -6.18 -21.84
CA PRO A 666 30.12 -6.71 -23.13
C PRO A 666 29.09 -7.83 -22.93
N LEU A 667 28.17 -7.98 -23.88
CA LEU A 667 27.35 -9.19 -23.94
C LEU A 667 28.23 -10.41 -24.28
N PRO A 668 28.05 -11.56 -23.62
CA PRO A 668 28.67 -12.80 -24.04
C PRO A 668 28.26 -13.16 -25.48
N LYS A 669 29.13 -13.88 -26.17
CA LYS A 669 28.77 -14.43 -27.49
C LYS A 669 27.68 -15.48 -27.31
N ALA A 670 26.49 -15.19 -27.85
CA ALA A 670 25.38 -16.15 -27.81
C ALA A 670 25.73 -17.43 -28.60
N PRO A 671 25.39 -18.63 -28.11
CA PRO A 671 25.40 -19.87 -28.89
C PRO A 671 24.52 -19.75 -30.13
N GLU A 672 24.84 -20.52 -31.18
CA GLU A 672 23.99 -20.61 -32.38
C GLU A 672 22.74 -21.43 -32.06
N LEU A 673 21.65 -20.74 -31.77
CA LEU A 673 20.35 -21.31 -31.43
C LEU A 673 19.29 -20.90 -32.44
N THR A 674 18.26 -21.72 -32.59
CA THR A 674 17.07 -21.42 -33.40
C THR A 674 15.88 -21.25 -32.47
N GLY A 675 15.31 -20.05 -32.38
CA GLY A 675 14.22 -19.70 -31.46
C GLY A 675 14.37 -18.27 -30.96
N GLU A 676 13.34 -17.70 -30.33
CA GLU A 676 13.36 -16.34 -29.77
C GLU A 676 14.39 -16.24 -28.63
N LEU A 677 15.38 -15.37 -28.77
CA LEU A 677 16.48 -15.24 -27.80
C LEU A 677 16.27 -14.04 -26.89
N VAL A 678 16.36 -14.27 -25.58
CA VAL A 678 16.23 -13.22 -24.55
C VAL A 678 17.40 -13.31 -23.59
N TRP A 679 18.11 -12.22 -23.40
CA TRP A 679 19.04 -12.07 -22.28
C TRP A 679 18.27 -11.58 -21.06
N HIS A 680 18.41 -12.26 -19.94
CA HIS A 680 17.82 -11.91 -18.65
C HIS A 680 18.91 -11.78 -17.59
N LEU A 681 18.92 -10.70 -16.83
CA LEU A 681 19.91 -10.44 -15.79
C LEU A 681 19.19 -10.25 -14.46
N ASP A 682 19.61 -11.01 -13.44
CA ASP A 682 19.19 -10.81 -12.05
C ASP A 682 20.34 -10.27 -11.21
N ALA A 683 20.03 -9.40 -10.26
CA ALA A 683 20.87 -9.13 -9.10
C ALA A 683 20.29 -9.86 -7.88
N ARG A 684 21.05 -10.80 -7.30
CA ARG A 684 20.61 -11.67 -6.20
C ARG A 684 21.41 -11.42 -4.93
N LEU A 685 20.76 -11.46 -3.77
CA LEU A 685 21.46 -11.41 -2.48
C LEU A 685 22.45 -12.58 -2.34
N LYS A 686 23.69 -12.30 -1.92
CA LYS A 686 24.67 -13.36 -1.62
C LYS A 686 24.45 -14.02 -0.26
N GLU A 687 23.97 -13.25 0.70
CA GLU A 687 23.81 -13.65 2.10
C GLU A 687 22.41 -13.28 2.58
N ASP A 688 21.95 -13.99 3.61
CA ASP A 688 20.68 -13.68 4.25
C ASP A 688 20.71 -12.27 4.83
N GLN A 689 19.61 -11.56 4.66
CA GLN A 689 19.31 -10.28 5.30
C GLN A 689 18.15 -10.48 6.27
N PRO A 690 17.99 -9.62 7.29
CA PRO A 690 16.86 -9.73 8.24
C PRO A 690 15.48 -9.75 7.58
N TRP A 691 15.36 -9.26 6.35
CA TRP A 691 14.11 -9.12 5.59
C TRP A 691 14.01 -10.05 4.37
N ALA A 692 15.06 -10.78 3.98
CA ALA A 692 15.02 -11.74 2.86
C ALA A 692 16.21 -12.71 2.90
N SER A 693 15.99 -13.94 2.43
CA SER A 693 17.05 -14.94 2.29
C SER A 693 18.01 -14.65 1.13
N SER A 694 19.21 -15.21 1.21
CA SER A 694 20.15 -15.33 0.10
C SER A 694 19.47 -15.91 -1.15
N GLY A 695 19.89 -15.44 -2.33
CA GLY A 695 19.27 -15.75 -3.62
C GLY A 695 18.06 -14.88 -3.98
N PHE A 696 17.53 -14.07 -3.05
CA PHE A 696 16.44 -13.14 -3.36
C PHE A 696 16.83 -12.14 -4.46
N VAL A 697 16.00 -12.05 -5.49
CA VAL A 697 16.20 -11.13 -6.62
C VAL A 697 15.74 -9.73 -6.24
N VAL A 698 16.68 -8.78 -6.17
CA VAL A 698 16.38 -7.37 -5.82
C VAL A 698 16.02 -6.52 -7.04
N ALA A 699 16.56 -6.87 -8.21
CA ALA A 699 16.37 -6.17 -9.46
C ALA A 699 16.63 -7.12 -10.64
N SER A 700 15.95 -6.88 -11.76
CA SER A 700 16.16 -7.66 -12.98
C SER A 700 16.19 -6.76 -14.21
N ALA A 701 16.68 -7.26 -15.33
CA ALA A 701 16.57 -6.61 -16.63
C ALA A 701 16.49 -7.64 -17.74
N GLU A 702 15.86 -7.30 -18.87
CA GLU A 702 15.83 -8.17 -20.04
C GLU A 702 16.15 -7.44 -21.35
N TYR A 703 16.62 -8.20 -22.34
CA TYR A 703 16.78 -7.75 -23.71
C TYR A 703 16.40 -8.87 -24.68
N LEU A 704 15.34 -8.62 -25.45
CA LEU A 704 14.95 -9.44 -26.59
C LEU A 704 15.90 -9.18 -27.76
N VAL A 705 16.54 -10.22 -28.28
CA VAL A 705 17.42 -10.15 -29.45
C VAL A 705 16.56 -10.02 -30.71
N PRO A 706 16.70 -8.94 -31.51
CA PRO A 706 16.00 -8.82 -32.78
C PRO A 706 16.47 -9.90 -33.76
N GLU A 707 15.53 -10.60 -34.37
CA GLU A 707 15.71 -11.64 -35.40
C GLU A 707 16.27 -13.00 -34.97
N THR A 708 15.37 -13.99 -34.89
CA THR A 708 15.70 -15.40 -35.11
C THR A 708 14.59 -16.07 -35.92
N HIS A 709 14.95 -16.52 -37.12
CA HIS A 709 14.02 -17.14 -38.06
C HIS A 709 13.44 -18.45 -37.50
N ALA A 710 12.11 -18.58 -37.49
CA ALA A 710 11.46 -19.87 -37.38
C ALA A 710 11.70 -20.68 -38.68
N LYS A 711 12.17 -21.93 -38.54
CA LYS A 711 12.17 -22.89 -39.65
C LYS A 711 10.72 -23.21 -40.04
N LYS A 712 10.37 -23.02 -41.31
CA LYS A 712 9.23 -23.73 -41.92
C LYS A 712 9.58 -25.22 -42.00
N GLN A 713 8.85 -26.05 -41.28
CA GLN A 713 8.90 -27.49 -41.46
C GLN A 713 8.16 -27.84 -42.76
N ALA A 714 8.76 -28.70 -43.59
CA ALA A 714 8.17 -29.19 -44.82
C ALA A 714 7.07 -30.23 -44.53
N SER A 715 6.02 -30.21 -45.35
CA SER A 715 4.84 -31.05 -45.27
C SER A 715 5.15 -32.54 -45.35
N ALA A 716 4.65 -33.31 -44.37
CA ALA A 716 4.37 -34.74 -44.50
C ALA A 716 3.13 -34.96 -45.41
N GLU A 717 2.87 -36.23 -45.78
CA GLU A 717 1.73 -36.64 -46.62
C GLU A 717 0.40 -35.99 -46.20
N LEU A 718 -0.36 -35.53 -47.19
CA LEU A 718 -1.61 -34.78 -46.98
C LEU A 718 -2.64 -35.65 -46.25
N PRO A 719 -3.04 -35.30 -45.00
CA PRO A 719 -4.06 -36.03 -44.27
C PRO A 719 -5.44 -35.96 -44.96
N ASP A 720 -6.37 -36.80 -44.52
CA ASP A 720 -7.78 -36.72 -44.94
C ASP A 720 -8.34 -35.32 -44.59
N PHE A 721 -8.74 -34.59 -45.63
CA PHE A 721 -9.28 -33.23 -45.55
C PHE A 721 -10.63 -33.19 -46.24
N ARG A 722 -11.69 -32.86 -45.49
CA ARG A 722 -13.07 -32.89 -45.99
C ARG A 722 -13.77 -31.58 -45.66
N ILE A 723 -14.47 -31.06 -46.66
CA ILE A 723 -15.36 -29.91 -46.50
C ILE A 723 -16.79 -30.39 -46.75
N ILE A 724 -17.66 -30.13 -45.78
CA ILE A 724 -19.08 -30.47 -45.82
C ILE A 724 -19.85 -29.15 -45.77
N ASN A 725 -20.25 -28.66 -46.94
CA ASN A 725 -20.97 -27.40 -47.09
C ASN A 725 -22.48 -27.64 -47.05
N GLY A 726 -23.09 -27.58 -45.86
CA GLY A 726 -24.55 -27.69 -45.69
C GLY A 726 -25.26 -26.34 -45.77
N ASP A 727 -26.59 -26.33 -45.67
CA ASP A 727 -27.39 -25.10 -45.82
C ASP A 727 -27.13 -24.07 -44.73
N PHE A 728 -27.04 -24.52 -43.47
CA PHE A 728 -26.83 -23.65 -42.31
C PHE A 728 -25.38 -23.62 -41.82
N ASN A 729 -24.64 -24.70 -42.04
CA ASN A 729 -23.32 -24.90 -41.46
C ASN A 729 -22.31 -25.40 -42.49
N LEU A 730 -21.04 -25.05 -42.27
CA LEU A 730 -19.89 -25.54 -43.00
C LEU A 730 -19.02 -26.36 -42.03
N GLY A 731 -18.90 -27.67 -42.28
CA GLY A 731 -17.97 -28.54 -41.57
C GLY A 731 -16.62 -28.61 -42.30
N VAL A 732 -15.52 -28.47 -41.57
CA VAL A 732 -14.17 -28.72 -42.08
C VAL A 732 -13.48 -29.75 -41.20
N TRP A 733 -13.10 -30.88 -41.76
CA TRP A 733 -12.46 -31.99 -41.06
C TRP A 733 -11.04 -32.16 -41.57
N ALA A 734 -10.08 -32.23 -40.65
CA ALA A 734 -8.67 -32.35 -40.97
C ALA A 734 -7.93 -33.00 -39.79
N ASN A 735 -7.23 -34.12 -40.01
CA ASN A 735 -6.33 -34.73 -39.02
C ASN A 735 -6.95 -34.89 -37.60
N GLY A 736 -8.17 -35.46 -37.52
CA GLY A 736 -8.88 -35.66 -36.25
C GLY A 736 -9.56 -34.40 -35.68
N VAL A 737 -9.29 -33.22 -36.25
CA VAL A 737 -10.01 -31.97 -35.96
C VAL A 737 -11.31 -31.94 -36.77
N LYS A 738 -12.43 -31.64 -36.12
CA LYS A 738 -13.73 -31.37 -36.75
C LYS A 738 -14.18 -29.97 -36.32
N ALA A 739 -14.07 -29.01 -37.22
CA ALA A 739 -14.52 -27.64 -37.02
C ALA A 739 -15.88 -27.42 -37.70
N LEU A 740 -16.84 -26.82 -36.99
CA LEU A 740 -18.15 -26.48 -37.53
C LEU A 740 -18.36 -24.97 -37.48
N PHE A 741 -18.65 -24.39 -38.63
CA PHE A 741 -18.87 -22.96 -38.82
C PHE A 741 -20.33 -22.69 -39.16
N SER A 742 -20.97 -21.74 -38.47
CA SER A 742 -22.37 -21.36 -38.76
C SER A 742 -22.43 -20.20 -39.74
N LYS A 743 -23.25 -20.34 -40.79
CA LYS A 743 -23.45 -19.32 -41.82
C LYS A 743 -24.38 -18.20 -41.37
N ASP A 744 -25.32 -18.49 -40.46
CA ASP A 744 -26.35 -17.56 -40.00
C ASP A 744 -26.01 -16.89 -38.66
N LYS A 745 -25.35 -17.62 -37.75
CA LYS A 745 -24.93 -17.11 -36.44
C LYS A 745 -23.51 -16.57 -36.45
N GLY A 746 -22.67 -16.94 -37.41
CA GLY A 746 -21.37 -16.34 -37.63
C GLY A 746 -20.27 -16.88 -36.71
N GLY A 747 -19.30 -17.58 -37.29
CA GLY A 747 -18.08 -18.02 -36.61
C GLY A 747 -18.00 -19.52 -36.34
N LEU A 748 -16.97 -19.91 -35.57
CA LEU A 748 -16.68 -21.28 -35.17
C LEU A 748 -17.57 -21.69 -33.98
N ILE A 749 -18.58 -22.54 -34.22
CA ILE A 749 -19.58 -22.94 -33.22
C ILE A 749 -19.31 -24.30 -32.56
N SER A 750 -18.39 -25.10 -33.10
CA SER A 750 -17.90 -26.34 -32.49
C SER A 750 -16.49 -26.61 -33.01
N LEU A 751 -15.62 -27.06 -32.11
CA LEU A 751 -14.26 -27.49 -32.40
C LEU A 751 -13.99 -28.78 -31.63
N LYS A 752 -13.98 -29.90 -32.35
CA LYS A 752 -13.69 -31.20 -31.75
C LYS A 752 -12.31 -31.70 -32.14
N TYR A 753 -11.65 -32.35 -31.19
CA TYR A 753 -10.46 -33.16 -31.42
C TYR A 753 -10.65 -34.51 -30.73
N ALA A 754 -10.41 -35.61 -31.45
CA ALA A 754 -10.68 -36.97 -30.95
C ALA A 754 -12.10 -37.11 -30.35
N ASP A 755 -13.09 -36.52 -31.02
CA ASP A 755 -14.51 -36.46 -30.62
C ASP A 755 -14.84 -35.71 -29.31
N ARG A 756 -13.85 -35.12 -28.64
CA ARG A 756 -14.07 -34.22 -27.50
C ARG A 756 -14.28 -32.78 -27.96
N GLU A 757 -15.31 -32.12 -27.42
CA GLU A 757 -15.59 -30.71 -27.66
C GLU A 757 -14.61 -29.81 -26.89
N LEU A 758 -14.00 -28.86 -27.59
CA LEU A 758 -13.04 -27.92 -27.02
C LEU A 758 -13.64 -26.53 -26.79
N ILE A 759 -14.76 -26.18 -27.43
CA ILE A 759 -15.38 -24.85 -27.32
C ILE A 759 -16.84 -24.98 -26.88
N LYS A 760 -17.24 -24.23 -25.85
CA LYS A 760 -18.63 -24.13 -25.35
C LYS A 760 -19.32 -22.84 -25.79
N GLN A 761 -18.58 -21.75 -25.91
CA GLN A 761 -19.06 -20.50 -26.51
C GLN A 761 -18.14 -20.13 -27.66
N LYS A 762 -18.74 -19.89 -28.84
CA LYS A 762 -18.00 -19.45 -30.03
C LYS A 762 -17.16 -18.19 -29.74
N PRO A 763 -16.04 -17.97 -30.44
CA PRO A 763 -15.35 -16.68 -30.41
C PRO A 763 -16.29 -15.54 -30.82
N ARG A 764 -16.40 -14.52 -29.97
CA ARG A 764 -17.18 -13.30 -30.21
C ARG A 764 -16.24 -12.10 -30.19
N LEU A 765 -16.57 -11.08 -30.98
CA LEU A 765 -15.85 -9.81 -30.92
C LEU A 765 -16.00 -9.20 -29.52
N THR A 766 -14.90 -8.78 -28.93
CA THR A 766 -14.90 -7.97 -27.71
C THR A 766 -14.25 -6.62 -27.97
N PHE A 767 -14.88 -5.58 -27.40
CA PHE A 767 -14.40 -4.20 -27.38
C PHE A 767 -14.44 -3.60 -25.97
N TRP A 768 -14.76 -4.42 -24.96
CA TRP A 768 -15.07 -3.97 -23.61
C TRP A 768 -14.37 -4.84 -22.59
N ARG A 769 -13.80 -4.22 -21.57
CA ARG A 769 -13.29 -4.88 -20.36
C ARG A 769 -14.20 -4.55 -19.20
N ALA A 770 -14.26 -5.42 -18.20
CA ALA A 770 -14.96 -5.08 -16.96
C ALA A 770 -14.29 -3.83 -16.36
N LEU A 771 -15.05 -2.78 -16.12
CA LEU A 771 -14.46 -1.49 -15.72
C LEU A 771 -13.59 -1.64 -14.47
N THR A 772 -12.39 -1.06 -14.52
CA THR A 772 -11.59 -0.86 -13.30
C THR A 772 -12.14 0.31 -12.49
N ASP A 773 -11.74 0.42 -11.23
CA ASP A 773 -12.07 1.60 -10.39
C ASP A 773 -11.61 2.92 -11.03
N ASN A 774 -10.42 2.94 -11.65
CA ASN A 774 -9.96 4.09 -12.44
C ASN A 774 -10.86 4.36 -13.66
N ASP A 775 -11.33 3.32 -14.37
CA ASP A 775 -12.23 3.50 -15.52
C ASP A 775 -13.56 4.12 -15.07
N ARG A 776 -14.08 3.72 -13.89
CA ARG A 776 -15.28 4.32 -13.27
C ARG A 776 -15.01 5.78 -12.89
N GLY A 777 -13.90 6.05 -12.22
CA GLY A 777 -13.46 7.39 -11.83
C GLY A 777 -13.27 8.35 -13.00
N ALA A 778 -12.73 7.87 -14.11
CA ALA A 778 -12.55 8.63 -15.35
C ALA A 778 -13.84 8.79 -16.18
N GLY A 779 -14.99 8.26 -15.72
CA GLY A 779 -16.28 8.38 -16.42
C GLY A 779 -16.41 7.50 -17.67
N TYR A 780 -15.54 6.51 -17.87
CA TYR A 780 -15.53 5.67 -19.08
C TYR A 780 -16.78 4.81 -19.24
N GLY A 781 -17.44 4.46 -18.14
CA GLY A 781 -18.74 3.78 -18.18
C GLY A 781 -19.80 4.55 -18.98
N PHE A 782 -19.73 5.89 -19.02
CA PHE A 782 -20.57 6.72 -19.89
C PHE A 782 -19.92 6.93 -21.26
N ASP A 783 -18.69 7.41 -21.29
CA ASP A 783 -18.02 7.86 -22.52
C ASP A 783 -17.74 6.73 -23.53
N LYS A 784 -17.60 5.49 -23.05
CA LYS A 784 -17.22 4.34 -23.87
C LYS A 784 -18.31 3.27 -23.95
N ALA A 785 -19.47 3.45 -23.31
CA ALA A 785 -20.57 2.46 -23.23
C ALA A 785 -20.96 1.83 -24.59
N MET A 786 -20.83 2.60 -25.67
CA MET A 786 -21.11 2.11 -27.02
C MET A 786 -20.26 0.89 -27.42
N TRP A 787 -19.06 0.74 -26.88
CA TRP A 787 -18.15 -0.38 -27.19
C TRP A 787 -18.58 -1.68 -26.52
N GLU A 788 -19.19 -1.62 -25.35
CA GLU A 788 -19.84 -2.78 -24.73
C GLU A 788 -20.91 -3.39 -25.66
N ASN A 789 -21.78 -2.53 -26.20
CA ASN A 789 -22.82 -2.92 -27.13
C ASN A 789 -22.27 -3.32 -28.51
N ALA A 790 -21.13 -2.74 -28.92
CA ALA A 790 -20.52 -3.02 -30.21
C ALA A 790 -20.15 -4.51 -30.36
N GLY A 791 -19.54 -5.10 -29.34
CA GLY A 791 -19.22 -6.54 -29.31
C GLY A 791 -20.47 -7.40 -29.10
N LYS A 792 -21.31 -7.05 -28.11
CA LYS A 792 -22.50 -7.82 -27.72
C LYS A 792 -23.54 -7.97 -28.84
N PHE A 793 -23.75 -6.92 -29.63
CA PHE A 793 -24.80 -6.84 -30.65
C PHE A 793 -24.27 -6.70 -32.08
N ALA A 794 -23.01 -7.08 -32.33
CA ALA A 794 -22.45 -7.12 -33.68
C ALA A 794 -23.31 -7.97 -34.63
N LYS A 795 -23.75 -7.38 -35.75
CA LYS A 795 -24.61 -8.04 -36.73
C LYS A 795 -23.78 -8.61 -37.87
N GLN A 796 -23.82 -9.92 -38.07
CA GLN A 796 -23.23 -10.52 -39.27
C GLN A 796 -23.95 -10.01 -40.54
N THR A 797 -23.19 -9.54 -41.51
CA THR A 797 -23.68 -9.02 -42.80
C THR A 797 -23.27 -9.88 -43.98
N ASP A 798 -22.14 -10.59 -43.90
CA ASP A 798 -21.61 -11.39 -45.00
C ASP A 798 -20.95 -12.69 -44.50
N PHE A 799 -20.93 -13.70 -45.37
CA PHE A 799 -20.25 -14.99 -45.19
C PHE A 799 -19.60 -15.42 -46.51
N LYS A 800 -18.29 -15.70 -46.49
CA LYS A 800 -17.56 -16.18 -47.67
C LYS A 800 -16.74 -17.42 -47.37
N LEU A 801 -16.83 -18.39 -48.27
CA LEU A 801 -15.98 -19.58 -48.32
C LEU A 801 -15.06 -19.48 -49.55
N GLU A 802 -13.77 -19.55 -49.31
CA GLU A 802 -12.73 -19.62 -50.33
C GLU A 802 -11.91 -20.90 -50.12
N LEU A 803 -11.82 -21.75 -51.15
CA LEU A 803 -10.95 -22.92 -51.13
C LEU A 803 -9.53 -22.48 -51.48
N THR A 804 -8.55 -22.88 -50.68
CA THR A 804 -7.13 -22.65 -50.96
C THR A 804 -6.47 -23.98 -51.34
N GLU A 805 -5.29 -23.94 -51.96
CA GLU A 805 -4.54 -25.17 -52.30
C GLU A 805 -4.26 -26.04 -51.06
N THR A 806 -4.12 -25.39 -49.90
CA THR A 806 -3.70 -26.00 -48.63
C THR A 806 -4.80 -26.11 -47.58
N GLY A 807 -6.06 -25.73 -47.89
CA GLY A 807 -7.14 -25.72 -46.91
C GLY A 807 -8.41 -24.96 -47.33
N ALA A 808 -9.10 -24.38 -46.36
CA ALA A 808 -10.30 -23.55 -46.55
C ALA A 808 -10.20 -22.25 -45.75
N ARG A 809 -10.59 -21.13 -46.36
CA ARG A 809 -10.73 -19.83 -45.71
C ARG A 809 -12.20 -19.45 -45.60
N ILE A 810 -12.65 -19.15 -44.40
CA ILE A 810 -14.01 -18.78 -44.04
C ILE A 810 -13.97 -17.36 -43.48
N SER A 811 -14.66 -16.41 -44.10
CA SER A 811 -14.66 -15.01 -43.67
C SER A 811 -16.07 -14.53 -43.34
N TYR A 812 -16.16 -13.72 -42.28
CA TYR A 812 -17.38 -13.07 -41.80
C TYR A 812 -17.15 -11.58 -41.71
N ASP A 813 -18.14 -10.80 -42.15
CA ASP A 813 -18.20 -9.36 -41.91
C ASP A 813 -19.30 -9.06 -40.87
N PHE A 814 -18.98 -8.20 -39.91
CA PHE A 814 -19.87 -7.81 -38.82
C PHE A 814 -20.05 -6.29 -38.80
N LEU A 815 -21.29 -5.83 -38.99
CA LEU A 815 -21.68 -4.45 -38.78
C LEU A 815 -21.83 -4.17 -37.28
N LEU A 816 -21.14 -3.13 -36.80
CA LEU A 816 -21.21 -2.70 -35.41
C LEU A 816 -22.33 -1.67 -35.18
N PRO A 817 -23.10 -1.76 -34.07
CA PRO A 817 -24.17 -0.82 -33.72
C PRO A 817 -23.65 0.49 -33.11
N VAL A 818 -22.75 1.18 -33.82
CA VAL A 818 -22.03 2.37 -33.31
C VAL A 818 -22.46 3.70 -33.97
N GLY A 819 -23.63 3.71 -34.62
CA GLY A 819 -24.14 4.87 -35.35
C GLY A 819 -23.36 5.21 -36.64
N LYS A 820 -22.49 4.30 -37.10
CA LYS A 820 -21.73 4.40 -38.36
C LYS A 820 -21.78 3.07 -39.10
N ASP A 821 -21.62 3.10 -40.42
CA ASP A 821 -21.40 1.88 -41.23
C ASP A 821 -19.96 1.37 -41.02
N LEU A 822 -19.73 0.75 -39.86
CA LEU A 822 -18.44 0.23 -39.45
C LEU A 822 -18.50 -1.29 -39.43
N GLN A 823 -17.70 -1.90 -40.32
CA GLN A 823 -17.62 -3.36 -40.44
C GLN A 823 -16.29 -3.89 -39.91
N VAL A 824 -16.37 -4.99 -39.16
CA VAL A 824 -15.24 -5.74 -38.63
C VAL A 824 -15.21 -7.11 -39.26
N LYS A 825 -14.02 -7.55 -39.69
CA LYS A 825 -13.84 -8.81 -40.39
C LYS A 825 -13.20 -9.84 -39.49
N VAL A 826 -13.75 -11.06 -39.47
CA VAL A 826 -13.13 -12.23 -38.83
C VAL A 826 -12.97 -13.33 -39.88
N ALA A 827 -11.75 -13.83 -40.04
CA ALA A 827 -11.43 -14.90 -40.98
C ALA A 827 -10.80 -16.11 -40.26
N TYR A 828 -11.24 -17.31 -40.62
CA TYR A 828 -10.72 -18.59 -40.17
C TYR A 828 -10.09 -19.32 -41.36
N THR A 829 -8.85 -19.76 -41.24
CA THR A 829 -8.16 -20.55 -42.27
C THR A 829 -7.81 -21.90 -41.69
N VAL A 830 -8.56 -22.94 -42.09
CA VAL A 830 -8.32 -24.32 -41.65
C VAL A 830 -7.42 -24.99 -42.67
N ASP A 831 -6.22 -25.39 -42.26
CA ASP A 831 -5.31 -26.13 -43.12
C ASP A 831 -5.53 -27.66 -43.04
N ARG A 832 -4.84 -28.41 -43.89
CA ARG A 832 -4.92 -29.87 -43.93
C ARG A 832 -4.31 -30.57 -42.70
N THR A 833 -3.58 -29.86 -41.85
CA THR A 833 -3.02 -30.39 -40.59
C THR A 833 -4.01 -30.34 -39.43
N GLY A 834 -5.14 -29.64 -39.60
CA GLY A 834 -6.11 -29.37 -38.54
C GLY A 834 -5.82 -28.08 -37.76
N THR A 835 -4.81 -27.30 -38.16
CA THR A 835 -4.53 -25.99 -37.57
C THR A 835 -5.50 -24.96 -38.12
N ILE A 836 -6.06 -24.13 -37.24
CA ILE A 836 -7.00 -23.07 -37.60
C ILE A 836 -6.34 -21.70 -37.38
N GLY A 837 -5.93 -21.04 -38.44
CA GLY A 837 -5.52 -19.63 -38.38
C GLY A 837 -6.75 -18.73 -38.20
N VAL A 838 -6.69 -17.77 -37.28
CA VAL A 838 -7.77 -16.82 -36.97
C VAL A 838 -7.23 -15.41 -37.12
N LYS A 839 -7.92 -14.59 -37.91
CA LYS A 839 -7.59 -13.17 -38.11
C LYS A 839 -8.81 -12.29 -37.91
N ALA A 840 -8.80 -11.43 -36.90
CA ALA A 840 -9.81 -10.41 -36.66
C ALA A 840 -9.24 -9.02 -36.91
N VAL A 841 -9.96 -8.17 -37.66
CA VAL A 841 -9.48 -6.84 -38.07
C VAL A 841 -10.55 -5.79 -37.80
N PHE A 842 -10.23 -4.86 -36.91
CA PHE A 842 -10.93 -3.59 -36.77
C PHE A 842 -10.24 -2.57 -37.68
N PRO A 843 -10.94 -2.00 -38.68
CA PRO A 843 -10.30 -1.18 -39.71
C PRO A 843 -9.96 0.25 -39.25
N GLY A 844 -10.47 0.70 -38.11
CA GLY A 844 -10.44 2.09 -37.69
C GLY A 844 -11.74 2.85 -38.03
N ALA A 845 -12.14 3.76 -37.15
CA ALA A 845 -13.32 4.60 -37.26
C ALA A 845 -13.09 5.95 -36.56
N ALA A 846 -12.66 6.96 -37.33
CA ALA A 846 -12.43 8.31 -36.80
C ALA A 846 -13.70 8.94 -36.21
N GLY A 847 -13.52 9.78 -35.18
CA GLY A 847 -14.61 10.50 -34.52
C GLY A 847 -15.52 9.62 -33.65
N LEU A 848 -14.99 8.51 -33.13
CA LEU A 848 -15.58 7.72 -32.03
C LEU A 848 -14.64 7.76 -30.82
N PRO A 849 -15.12 7.53 -29.58
CA PRO A 849 -14.25 7.36 -28.41
C PRO A 849 -13.22 6.24 -28.61
N GLY A 850 -12.05 6.34 -27.99
CA GLY A 850 -11.04 5.28 -28.02
C GLY A 850 -11.55 3.96 -27.41
N LEU A 851 -11.01 2.83 -27.89
CA LEU A 851 -11.42 1.48 -27.50
C LEU A 851 -10.86 1.12 -26.11
N PRO A 852 -11.66 0.50 -25.22
CA PRO A 852 -11.13 -0.21 -24.06
C PRO A 852 -10.21 -1.38 -24.45
N GLU A 853 -10.67 -2.24 -25.35
CA GLU A 853 -9.92 -3.37 -25.90
C GLU A 853 -10.38 -3.69 -27.33
N PHE A 854 -9.65 -4.57 -28.03
CA PHE A 854 -10.15 -5.21 -29.25
C PHE A 854 -9.63 -6.63 -29.37
N GLY A 855 -10.54 -7.60 -29.57
CA GLY A 855 -10.15 -8.99 -29.78
C GLY A 855 -11.31 -9.95 -29.88
N LEU A 856 -11.08 -11.17 -29.38
CA LEU A 856 -12.05 -12.24 -29.30
C LEU A 856 -12.15 -12.80 -27.87
N GLU A 857 -13.38 -13.00 -27.39
CA GLU A 857 -13.69 -13.72 -26.16
C GLU A 857 -14.41 -15.03 -26.51
N LEU A 858 -14.02 -16.13 -25.88
CA LEU A 858 -14.63 -17.46 -26.04
C LEU A 858 -14.68 -18.21 -24.71
N ALA A 859 -15.43 -19.31 -24.67
CA ALA A 859 -15.50 -20.17 -23.48
C ALA A 859 -15.14 -21.61 -23.84
N LEU A 860 -14.27 -22.21 -23.05
CA LEU A 860 -13.90 -23.63 -23.08
C LEU A 860 -14.70 -24.40 -22.02
N PRO A 861 -14.81 -25.73 -22.13
CA PRO A 861 -15.35 -26.55 -21.05
C PRO A 861 -14.61 -26.32 -19.72
N HIS A 862 -15.33 -26.34 -18.59
CA HIS A 862 -14.80 -26.04 -17.25
C HIS A 862 -13.57 -26.88 -16.83
N ASP A 863 -13.47 -28.11 -17.33
CA ASP A 863 -12.34 -29.01 -17.08
C ASP A 863 -11.01 -28.54 -17.70
N PHE A 864 -11.03 -27.58 -18.65
CA PHE A 864 -9.83 -26.92 -19.18
C PHE A 864 -9.43 -25.70 -18.36
N ASN A 865 -9.14 -25.92 -17.07
CA ASN A 865 -8.90 -24.85 -16.10
C ASN A 865 -7.43 -24.60 -15.77
N HIS A 866 -6.48 -25.35 -16.34
CA HIS A 866 -5.04 -25.10 -16.21
C HIS A 866 -4.48 -24.50 -17.49
N PHE A 867 -3.49 -23.63 -17.37
CA PHE A 867 -2.82 -23.07 -18.54
C PHE A 867 -1.32 -22.86 -18.34
N ALA A 868 -0.61 -22.87 -19.46
CA ALA A 868 0.80 -22.54 -19.56
C ALA A 868 1.01 -21.58 -20.73
N TYR A 869 1.88 -20.59 -20.59
CA TYR A 869 2.11 -19.63 -21.65
C TYR A 869 3.57 -19.19 -21.76
N TYR A 870 3.97 -18.80 -22.97
CA TYR A 870 5.21 -18.07 -23.22
C TYR A 870 4.88 -16.61 -23.50
N GLY A 871 5.24 -15.73 -22.58
CA GLY A 871 4.93 -14.30 -22.60
C GLY A 871 5.38 -13.58 -21.32
N LYS A 872 4.87 -12.36 -21.09
CA LYS A 872 5.23 -11.57 -19.91
C LYS A 872 4.52 -12.06 -18.64
N GLY A 873 5.24 -12.25 -17.54
CA GLY A 873 4.68 -12.78 -16.30
C GLY A 873 5.67 -12.94 -15.15
N PRO A 874 5.31 -13.60 -14.04
CA PRO A 874 4.02 -14.27 -13.80
C PRO A 874 2.88 -13.40 -13.25
N GLU A 875 3.08 -12.10 -13.00
CA GLU A 875 2.01 -11.18 -12.52
C GLU A 875 1.25 -10.52 -13.67
N GLU A 876 -0.03 -10.21 -13.47
CA GLU A 876 -0.85 -9.55 -14.50
C GLU A 876 -0.25 -8.19 -14.87
N ASN A 877 -0.29 -7.87 -16.16
CA ASN A 877 0.38 -6.70 -16.71
C ASN A 877 -0.46 -6.08 -17.83
N TYR A 878 -0.34 -4.77 -17.98
CA TYR A 878 -1.13 -3.95 -18.91
C TYR A 878 -0.21 -2.99 -19.66
N LEU A 879 -0.74 -2.32 -20.69
CA LEU A 879 0.03 -1.48 -21.60
C LEU A 879 0.91 -0.41 -20.89
N ASP A 880 0.42 0.14 -19.79
CA ASP A 880 1.08 1.16 -18.95
C ASP A 880 1.67 0.63 -17.64
N ARG A 881 1.61 -0.69 -17.41
CA ARG A 881 2.08 -1.38 -16.20
C ARG A 881 2.80 -2.69 -16.57
N GLN A 882 3.96 -2.57 -17.22
CA GLN A 882 4.78 -3.72 -17.66
C GLN A 882 6.13 -3.84 -16.96
N ALA A 883 6.59 -2.82 -16.23
CA ALA A 883 7.86 -2.92 -15.52
C ALA A 883 7.80 -4.10 -14.52
N GLY A 884 8.87 -4.90 -14.50
CA GLY A 884 8.96 -6.13 -13.72
C GLY A 884 8.30 -7.34 -14.39
N SER A 885 7.65 -7.18 -15.55
CA SER A 885 7.02 -8.30 -16.29
C SER A 885 7.95 -8.80 -17.40
N PHE A 886 8.64 -9.91 -17.12
CA PHE A 886 9.67 -10.48 -18.00
C PHE A 886 9.14 -11.65 -18.83
N LEU A 887 9.79 -11.89 -19.98
CA LEU A 887 9.48 -13.02 -20.84
C LEU A 887 9.93 -14.34 -20.21
N GLY A 888 9.00 -15.27 -20.12
CA GLY A 888 9.25 -16.59 -19.57
C GLY A 888 8.14 -17.57 -19.88
N ILE A 889 8.36 -18.83 -19.50
CA ILE A 889 7.31 -19.86 -19.51
C ILE A 889 6.68 -19.89 -18.13
N TRP A 890 5.38 -19.63 -18.07
CA TRP A 890 4.62 -19.54 -16.83
C TRP A 890 3.46 -20.52 -16.84
N THR A 891 3.04 -20.98 -15.67
CA THR A 891 1.92 -21.91 -15.49
C THR A 891 1.00 -21.38 -14.39
N SER A 892 -0.31 -21.54 -14.56
CA SER A 892 -1.32 -21.17 -13.55
C SER A 892 -2.64 -21.90 -13.84
N SER A 893 -3.69 -21.56 -13.10
CA SER A 893 -5.07 -21.98 -13.34
C SER A 893 -5.98 -20.78 -13.53
N ALA A 894 -7.15 -20.98 -14.15
CA ALA A 894 -8.14 -19.92 -14.33
C ALA A 894 -8.47 -19.24 -12.98
N ALA A 895 -8.61 -20.02 -11.90
CA ALA A 895 -8.92 -19.52 -10.56
C ALA A 895 -7.77 -18.73 -9.92
N GLU A 896 -6.52 -19.19 -10.06
CA GLU A 896 -5.34 -18.49 -9.52
C GLU A 896 -4.96 -17.24 -10.32
N ASN A 897 -5.42 -17.13 -11.57
CA ASN A 897 -5.18 -15.96 -12.42
C ASN A 897 -6.12 -14.77 -12.09
N VAL A 898 -7.01 -14.94 -11.12
CA VAL A 898 -7.91 -13.88 -10.62
C VAL A 898 -7.22 -13.12 -9.49
N ALA A 899 -6.94 -11.83 -9.71
CA ALA A 899 -6.58 -10.92 -8.62
C ALA A 899 -7.85 -10.45 -7.89
N ARG A 900 -7.93 -10.71 -6.59
CA ARG A 900 -9.13 -10.49 -5.77
C ARG A 900 -9.25 -9.06 -5.24
N TYR A 901 -9.30 -8.08 -6.14
CA TYR A 901 -9.64 -6.69 -5.80
C TYR A 901 -10.98 -6.61 -5.04
N LEU A 902 -11.15 -5.67 -4.08
CA LEU A 902 -12.37 -5.60 -3.26
C LEU A 902 -13.66 -5.70 -4.08
N ARG A 903 -13.74 -4.88 -5.13
CA ARG A 903 -14.78 -4.97 -6.16
C ARG A 903 -14.28 -5.76 -7.38
N PRO A 904 -15.01 -6.79 -7.86
CA PRO A 904 -14.68 -7.48 -9.09
C PRO A 904 -14.52 -6.53 -10.30
N GLN A 905 -13.48 -6.75 -11.09
CA GLN A 905 -13.12 -5.92 -12.25
C GLN A 905 -12.18 -6.68 -13.21
N GLU A 906 -11.72 -6.04 -14.30
CA GLU A 906 -10.74 -6.63 -15.20
C GLU A 906 -9.48 -7.10 -14.44
N THR A 907 -9.06 -8.33 -14.71
CA THR A 907 -7.91 -8.98 -14.07
C THR A 907 -7.32 -10.10 -14.95
N GLY A 908 -6.08 -10.49 -14.67
CA GLY A 908 -5.45 -11.68 -15.22
C GLY A 908 -4.88 -11.50 -16.62
N ASN A 909 -4.80 -10.26 -17.12
CA ASN A 909 -4.24 -9.95 -18.45
C ASN A 909 -2.73 -10.22 -18.51
N ARG A 910 -2.31 -10.77 -19.65
CA ARG A 910 -0.90 -11.04 -20.00
C ARG A 910 -0.56 -10.38 -21.31
N GLU A 911 0.45 -9.51 -21.32
CA GLU A 911 0.98 -8.92 -22.54
C GLU A 911 2.03 -9.81 -23.20
N GLY A 912 2.18 -9.66 -24.52
CA GLY A 912 3.25 -10.30 -25.26
C GLY A 912 3.16 -11.84 -25.31
N LEU A 913 1.97 -12.41 -25.40
CA LEU A 913 1.76 -13.85 -25.56
C LEU A 913 2.21 -14.32 -26.95
N ARG A 914 3.16 -15.25 -26.97
CA ARG A 914 3.54 -16.03 -28.16
C ARG A 914 2.75 -17.32 -28.26
N LYS A 915 2.52 -17.95 -27.11
CA LYS A 915 1.82 -19.23 -27.00
C LYS A 915 1.06 -19.26 -25.69
N LEU A 916 -0.19 -19.73 -25.74
CA LEU A 916 -1.06 -19.98 -24.59
C LEU A 916 -1.68 -21.37 -24.76
N ALA A 917 -1.27 -22.32 -23.93
CA ALA A 917 -1.81 -23.66 -23.87
C ALA A 917 -2.80 -23.75 -22.70
N ILE A 918 -4.02 -24.22 -22.95
CA ILE A 918 -5.04 -24.43 -21.92
C ILE A 918 -5.44 -25.90 -21.97
N TYR A 919 -5.39 -26.57 -20.83
CA TYR A 919 -5.48 -28.03 -20.75
C TYR A 919 -6.19 -28.48 -19.48
N ASP A 920 -6.65 -29.74 -19.53
CA ASP A 920 -7.26 -30.43 -18.40
C ASP A 920 -6.23 -31.13 -17.51
N GLN A 921 -6.70 -31.82 -16.46
CA GLN A 921 -5.83 -32.60 -15.58
C GLN A 921 -5.06 -33.74 -16.30
N GLN A 922 -5.53 -34.21 -17.46
CA GLN A 922 -4.85 -35.22 -18.27
C GLN A 922 -3.83 -34.61 -19.26
N GLY A 923 -3.66 -33.29 -19.27
CA GLY A 923 -2.77 -32.56 -20.17
C GLY A 923 -3.27 -32.49 -21.62
N SER A 924 -4.54 -32.78 -21.87
CA SER A 924 -5.18 -32.60 -23.19
C SER A 924 -5.86 -31.25 -23.25
N GLY A 925 -5.83 -30.58 -24.40
CA GLY A 925 -6.24 -29.18 -24.47
C GLY A 925 -6.19 -28.53 -25.83
N VAL A 926 -6.07 -27.21 -25.79
CA VAL A 926 -5.97 -26.33 -26.96
C VAL A 926 -4.80 -25.37 -26.77
N VAL A 927 -4.11 -25.06 -27.87
CA VAL A 927 -3.03 -24.08 -27.90
C VAL A 927 -3.42 -22.94 -28.84
N PHE A 928 -3.26 -21.72 -28.35
CA PHE A 928 -3.31 -20.49 -29.12
C PHE A 928 -1.88 -20.00 -29.34
N SER A 929 -1.44 -19.90 -30.60
CA SER A 929 -0.08 -19.43 -30.93
C SER A 929 -0.13 -18.18 -31.80
N SER A 930 0.73 -17.20 -31.55
CA SER A 930 0.81 -16.01 -32.39
C SER A 930 1.22 -16.40 -33.81
N ALA A 931 0.54 -15.84 -34.81
CA ALA A 931 0.85 -16.13 -36.21
C ALA A 931 1.87 -15.12 -36.80
N ALA A 932 1.96 -13.94 -36.22
CA ALA A 932 2.86 -12.88 -36.68
C ALA A 932 3.35 -11.99 -35.52
N LYS A 933 2.43 -11.36 -34.80
CA LYS A 933 2.74 -10.50 -33.65
C LYS A 933 2.23 -11.15 -32.37
N PRO A 934 2.95 -11.00 -31.23
CA PRO A 934 2.41 -11.37 -29.94
C PRO A 934 1.06 -10.69 -29.69
N PHE A 935 0.15 -11.40 -29.02
CA PHE A 935 -1.15 -10.89 -28.60
C PHE A 935 -1.18 -10.70 -27.08
N SER A 936 -2.24 -10.12 -26.54
CA SER A 936 -2.51 -10.14 -25.09
C SER A 936 -3.76 -10.95 -24.77
N GLY A 937 -3.98 -11.29 -23.50
CA GLY A 937 -5.14 -12.10 -23.15
C GLY A 937 -5.14 -12.59 -21.71
N SER A 938 -6.28 -13.17 -21.33
CA SER A 938 -6.52 -13.70 -19.98
C SER A 938 -7.26 -15.04 -20.06
N VAL A 939 -7.08 -15.85 -19.01
CA VAL A 939 -7.81 -17.09 -18.77
C VAL A 939 -8.46 -16.97 -17.40
N LEU A 940 -9.78 -16.99 -17.34
CA LEU A 940 -10.57 -16.68 -16.14
C LEU A 940 -11.75 -17.66 -15.98
N PRO A 941 -12.27 -17.85 -14.76
CA PRO A 941 -13.47 -18.66 -14.52
C PRO A 941 -14.76 -17.90 -14.83
N TYR A 942 -14.67 -16.60 -15.13
CA TYR A 942 -15.78 -15.68 -15.35
C TYR A 942 -15.63 -14.92 -16.67
N SER A 943 -16.76 -14.63 -17.32
CA SER A 943 -16.81 -13.73 -18.48
C SER A 943 -16.68 -12.28 -18.07
N THR A 944 -16.34 -11.42 -19.04
CA THR A 944 -16.37 -9.96 -18.88
C THR A 944 -17.70 -9.46 -18.32
N ALA A 945 -18.82 -10.00 -18.82
CA ALA A 945 -20.15 -9.56 -18.39
C ALA A 945 -20.50 -9.99 -16.96
N GLN A 946 -19.94 -11.09 -16.47
CA GLN A 946 -20.13 -11.52 -15.08
C GLN A 946 -19.33 -10.63 -14.13
N LEU A 947 -18.08 -10.30 -14.49
CA LEU A 947 -17.24 -9.40 -13.69
C LEU A 947 -17.81 -7.98 -13.63
N GLU A 948 -18.29 -7.44 -14.76
CA GLU A 948 -18.91 -6.09 -14.81
C GLU A 948 -20.16 -5.97 -13.93
N ALA A 949 -20.91 -7.07 -13.74
CA ALA A 949 -22.19 -7.06 -13.04
C ALA A 949 -22.09 -7.31 -11.53
N ALA A 950 -20.92 -7.72 -11.02
CA ALA A 950 -20.74 -8.10 -9.62
C ALA A 950 -20.15 -6.95 -8.81
N ASP A 951 -20.71 -6.69 -7.63
CA ASP A 951 -20.16 -5.73 -6.67
C ASP A 951 -19.28 -6.43 -5.62
N HIS A 952 -19.51 -7.73 -5.39
CA HIS A 952 -18.68 -8.59 -4.54
C HIS A 952 -18.32 -9.92 -5.22
N TRP A 953 -17.22 -10.55 -4.82
CA TRP A 953 -16.81 -11.85 -5.37
C TRP A 953 -17.80 -12.98 -5.12
N PHE A 954 -18.59 -12.91 -4.05
CA PHE A 954 -19.64 -13.91 -3.77
C PHE A 954 -20.91 -13.71 -4.61
N ASP A 955 -21.05 -12.59 -5.33
CA ASP A 955 -22.15 -12.38 -6.28
C ASP A 955 -21.93 -13.14 -7.60
N LEU A 956 -20.68 -13.54 -7.86
CA LEU A 956 -20.33 -14.30 -9.05
C LEU A 956 -20.87 -15.74 -8.94
N PRO A 957 -21.44 -16.29 -10.02
CA PRO A 957 -21.96 -17.65 -10.02
C PRO A 957 -20.81 -18.66 -10.00
N ASP A 958 -21.12 -19.89 -9.59
CA ASP A 958 -20.21 -21.01 -9.79
C ASP A 958 -19.73 -21.09 -11.25
N SER A 959 -18.44 -21.32 -11.45
CA SER A 959 -17.85 -21.36 -12.79
C SER A 959 -18.36 -22.56 -13.58
N GLU A 960 -19.06 -22.31 -14.69
CA GLU A 960 -19.48 -23.35 -15.63
C GLU A 960 -18.50 -23.53 -16.80
N TYR A 961 -17.60 -22.55 -17.01
CA TYR A 961 -16.71 -22.48 -18.17
C TYR A 961 -15.37 -21.85 -17.80
N THR A 962 -14.34 -22.17 -18.60
CA THR A 962 -13.12 -21.37 -18.62
C THR A 962 -13.21 -20.35 -19.74
N TRP A 963 -13.27 -19.08 -19.37
CA TRP A 963 -13.32 -17.95 -20.29
C TRP A 963 -11.91 -17.55 -20.73
N VAL A 964 -11.76 -17.28 -22.02
CA VAL A 964 -10.49 -16.93 -22.64
C VAL A 964 -10.66 -15.67 -23.46
N LYS A 965 -9.85 -14.65 -23.18
CA LYS A 965 -9.69 -13.48 -24.03
C LYS A 965 -8.41 -13.59 -24.85
N LEU A 966 -8.50 -13.26 -26.13
CA LEU A 966 -7.36 -13.09 -27.04
C LEU A 966 -7.51 -11.71 -27.67
N LEU A 967 -6.56 -10.82 -27.39
CA LEU A 967 -6.66 -9.39 -27.67
C LEU A 967 -5.55 -8.94 -28.61
N ALA A 968 -5.90 -8.13 -29.60
CA ALA A 968 -4.92 -7.40 -30.40
C ALA A 968 -4.23 -6.34 -29.55
N ALA A 969 -5.00 -5.69 -28.68
CA ALA A 969 -4.56 -4.68 -27.73
C ALA A 969 -5.63 -4.43 -26.67
N GLN A 970 -5.20 -3.93 -25.51
CA GLN A 970 -6.01 -3.38 -24.43
C GLN A 970 -5.40 -2.04 -24.00
N MET A 971 -6.22 -1.05 -23.64
CA MET A 971 -5.70 0.22 -23.11
C MET A 971 -5.05 0.04 -21.73
N GLY A 972 -4.27 1.02 -21.29
CA GLY A 972 -3.70 1.05 -19.94
C GLY A 972 -4.73 1.02 -18.81
N VAL A 973 -4.28 0.83 -17.57
CA VAL A 973 -5.16 0.84 -16.38
C VAL A 973 -5.21 2.21 -15.69
N GLY A 974 -4.28 3.11 -15.95
CA GLY A 974 -4.23 4.44 -15.32
C GLY A 974 -3.87 4.37 -13.84
N GLY A 975 -4.14 5.45 -13.11
CA GLY A 975 -3.87 5.55 -11.68
C GLY A 975 -3.17 6.81 -11.20
N ASP A 976 -3.10 7.88 -12.01
CA ASP A 976 -2.64 9.18 -11.48
C ASP A 976 -3.59 9.66 -10.35
N ASP A 977 -4.89 9.42 -10.49
CA ASP A 977 -5.94 9.40 -9.46
C ASP A 977 -7.08 8.46 -9.92
N SER A 978 -8.10 8.23 -9.08
CA SER A 978 -9.28 7.38 -9.40
C SER A 978 -10.60 8.15 -9.36
N TRP A 979 -10.59 9.47 -9.59
CA TRP A 979 -11.78 10.33 -9.55
C TRP A 979 -11.83 11.36 -10.70
N GLY A 980 -11.03 11.16 -11.75
CA GLY A 980 -11.18 11.91 -12.98
C GLY A 980 -10.03 11.78 -13.97
N ALA A 981 -8.84 11.38 -13.52
CA ALA A 981 -7.68 11.23 -14.40
C ALA A 981 -7.90 10.12 -15.44
N PRO A 982 -7.77 10.43 -16.75
CA PRO A 982 -7.76 9.39 -17.76
C PRO A 982 -6.41 8.67 -17.77
N VAL A 983 -6.40 7.48 -18.37
CA VAL A 983 -5.18 6.83 -18.86
C VAL A 983 -4.44 7.79 -19.80
N HIS A 984 -3.12 7.92 -19.63
CA HIS A 984 -2.28 8.78 -20.48
C HIS A 984 -2.40 8.41 -21.97
N ASP A 985 -2.35 9.42 -22.84
CA ASP A 985 -2.67 9.32 -24.27
C ASP A 985 -1.88 8.22 -25.01
N GLU A 986 -0.61 8.00 -24.65
CA GLU A 986 0.23 6.98 -25.26
C GLU A 986 -0.19 5.54 -24.97
N TYR A 987 -1.04 5.33 -23.95
CA TYR A 987 -1.57 4.02 -23.56
C TYR A 987 -3.07 3.87 -23.85
N LEU A 988 -3.67 4.82 -24.57
CA LEU A 988 -5.02 4.69 -25.11
C LEU A 988 -5.02 3.93 -26.44
N LEU A 989 -6.20 3.41 -26.82
CA LEU A 989 -6.43 2.83 -28.15
C LEU A 989 -7.31 3.76 -29.01
N PRO A 990 -6.73 4.69 -29.80
CA PRO A 990 -7.51 5.56 -30.67
C PRO A 990 -8.37 4.77 -31.65
N SER A 991 -9.66 5.06 -31.67
CA SER A 991 -10.62 4.43 -32.60
C SER A 991 -10.28 4.63 -34.06
N SER A 992 -9.52 5.68 -34.41
CA SER A 992 -9.08 5.95 -35.78
C SER A 992 -8.01 4.98 -36.30
N LYS A 993 -7.37 4.19 -35.43
CA LYS A 993 -6.33 3.23 -35.80
C LYS A 993 -6.92 1.87 -36.11
N SER A 994 -6.23 1.13 -36.99
CA SER A 994 -6.53 -0.27 -37.28
C SER A 994 -5.87 -1.19 -36.25
N TYR A 995 -6.62 -2.20 -35.80
CA TYR A 995 -6.15 -3.21 -34.86
C TYR A 995 -6.37 -4.61 -35.46
N GLU A 996 -5.36 -5.46 -35.37
CA GLU A 996 -5.37 -6.81 -35.95
C GLU A 996 -4.94 -7.84 -34.90
N LEU A 997 -5.81 -8.80 -34.64
CA LEU A 997 -5.50 -10.02 -33.89
C LEU A 997 -5.27 -11.16 -34.89
N ASN A 998 -4.12 -11.85 -34.78
CA ASN A 998 -3.76 -12.93 -35.70
C ASN A 998 -3.02 -14.07 -34.97
N PHE A 999 -3.68 -15.22 -34.85
CA PHE A 999 -3.17 -16.39 -34.12
C PHE A 999 -3.61 -17.69 -34.78
N THR A 1000 -3.08 -18.82 -34.33
CA THR A 1000 -3.51 -20.16 -34.72
C THR A 1000 -4.07 -20.91 -33.52
N ILE A 1001 -5.04 -21.79 -33.78
CA ILE A 1001 -5.60 -22.74 -32.83
C ILE A 1001 -5.15 -24.14 -33.27
N SER A 1002 -4.59 -24.90 -32.35
CA SER A 1002 -4.29 -26.32 -32.55
C SER A 1002 -4.63 -27.15 -31.31
N PRO A 1003 -5.05 -28.41 -31.49
CA PRO A 1003 -5.23 -29.32 -30.35
C PRO A 1003 -3.87 -29.61 -29.69
N PHE A 1004 -3.90 -29.86 -28.39
CA PHE A 1004 -2.74 -30.15 -27.55
C PHE A 1004 -2.95 -31.45 -26.77
N SER A 1005 -1.91 -32.27 -26.67
CA SER A 1005 -1.86 -33.41 -25.74
C SER A 1005 -0.45 -33.53 -25.19
N HIS A 1006 -0.34 -33.44 -23.86
CA HIS A 1006 0.92 -33.54 -23.14
C HIS A 1006 1.55 -34.96 -23.22
N GLN A 1007 0.79 -35.98 -23.63
CA GLN A 1007 1.28 -37.36 -23.79
C GLN A 1007 2.15 -37.61 -25.03
N LEU A 1008 2.57 -36.55 -25.74
CA LEU A 1008 3.44 -36.63 -26.93
C LEU A 1008 4.63 -35.63 -26.89
N ALA A 1009 5.03 -35.17 -25.71
CA ALA A 1009 6.24 -34.35 -25.52
C ALA A 1009 7.46 -35.20 -25.13
#